data_AF-A0A3P8Q6W4-F1
#
_entry.id   AF-A0A3P8Q6W4-F1
#
_cell.length_a   1.000
_cell.length_b   1.000
_cell.length_c   1.000
_cell.angle_alpha   90.00
_cell.angle_beta   90.00
_cell.angle_gamma   90.00
#
_symmetry.space_group_name_H-M   'P 1'
#
loop_
_entity.id
_entity.type
_entity.pdbx_description
1 polymer ?
#
loop_
_entity_poly.entity_id
_entity_poly.type
_entity_poly.pdbx_seq_one_letter_code
_entity_poly.pdbx_strand_id
1 'polypeptide(L)'
;MLRPLLCLCALIALTSAQWSYQQTFTESSVLDISSCPITYYGQQYEQLYVNITSGNVTACFNGFFSPETGGDCVVERSLGAESFYFAIYSYHYYYGYDYCYFYIRFNNVMFEFLQSSGQMYRPGTVISSDPETCFSLTCHETAFLNISSCGPLERCQGNNICVSASTCTVTGPTVIDVHSQINSIQDRCAYSLFSTPSLPDFLVLGNFRDRRRKDVSFLDSVTLRVDGHDIHLEQGGRVQLDDSTLTLSSSPQLVHGVQLSQDQTGVTAKLSLSNLKISVFFDGYTAQILLEGPAGSSVEGLCGNSSRSLSDLRLSEYSSTSCEMQYSETADSTINCTSVTERCNLLKEAPFSSCNTDIDPEPYITACTDTLCKYPAVDGLNCQFLKAYARACRLQGNHTLDGWTSKTGCSSEAFCQDRTCSDHEFCGEKTVSGDTRCFCRAIFSSKYQEINSLGDPTVCMQDSASVTLVGCLLEDKHINYSALQLNYPTCRGQVDELTHMVTFGFNSSNSCGTVVTTNNSQVIYKNTIMTQNSMITRHNQVYIDFSCVQTQPDIKTATFRIRDSSVIQHITSGVWDYTLTMKAFTDAGRTQAVESSTEVQLNQKIWVELKSDGLDGDLVVMVTDSCWATDQPSPDSTPRYDLIINGCANPADQTVQVKENGLGTSNYFSFNMFEFTGGSGEVFLHCKLHLCPKQNNCVPTCPAGARRRRYARSKYEGEAFISMAWTH
;
A
#
# COMPACT_ATOMS: atom_id res chain seq x y z
N MET A 1 -54.80 -0.33 7.92
CA MET A 1 -55.61 -0.98 6.86
C MET A 1 -54.89 -0.66 5.55
N LEU A 2 -54.36 -1.63 4.80
CA LEU A 2 -55.07 -2.54 3.87
C LEU A 2 -56.13 -1.76 3.04
N ARG A 3 -56.08 -1.72 1.70
CA ARG A 3 -55.59 -2.75 0.74
C ARG A 3 -54.67 -2.23 -0.39
N PRO A 4 -54.00 -3.13 -1.13
CA PRO A 4 -53.11 -2.82 -2.26
C PRO A 4 -53.65 -3.30 -3.64
N LEU A 5 -52.79 -3.20 -4.66
CA LEU A 5 -52.70 -4.04 -5.87
C LEU A 5 -53.92 -4.13 -6.81
N LEU A 6 -53.73 -3.56 -8.01
CA LEU A 6 -53.37 -4.42 -9.15
C LEU A 6 -52.49 -3.65 -10.13
N CYS A 7 -51.33 -4.22 -10.49
CA CYS A 7 -50.48 -3.70 -11.55
C CYS A 7 -50.85 -4.42 -12.86
N LEU A 8 -50.97 -3.67 -13.96
CA LEU A 8 -51.06 -4.20 -15.31
C LEU A 8 -50.20 -3.30 -16.21
N CYS A 9 -49.02 -3.80 -16.57
CA CYS A 9 -48.11 -3.14 -17.49
C CYS A 9 -48.61 -3.21 -18.94
N ALA A 10 -47.94 -2.46 -19.82
CA ALA A 10 -48.15 -2.40 -21.27
C ALA A 10 -49.50 -1.78 -21.72
N LEU A 11 -49.54 -0.45 -21.78
CA LEU A 11 -50.22 0.32 -22.85
C LEU A 11 -49.84 1.81 -22.81
N ILE A 12 -48.60 2.14 -23.22
CA ILE A 12 -48.28 3.50 -23.70
C ILE A 12 -48.60 3.53 -25.20
N ALA A 13 -49.87 3.72 -25.51
CA ALA A 13 -50.32 3.97 -26.87
C ALA A 13 -50.07 5.45 -27.24
N LEU A 14 -48.83 5.77 -27.64
CA LEU A 14 -48.51 7.05 -28.24
C LEU A 14 -49.04 7.07 -29.68
N THR A 15 -50.14 7.79 -29.89
CA THR A 15 -50.84 7.85 -31.18
C THR A 15 -50.14 8.78 -32.16
N SER A 16 -49.12 8.29 -32.86
CA SER A 16 -48.79 8.81 -34.20
C SER A 16 -49.97 8.55 -35.14
N ALA A 17 -50.37 9.53 -35.96
CA ALA A 17 -51.46 9.37 -36.92
C ALA A 17 -51.05 8.44 -38.07
N GLN A 18 -51.27 7.13 -37.88
CA GLN A 18 -50.82 6.08 -38.78
C GLN A 18 -51.90 5.78 -39.84
N TRP A 19 -51.95 6.58 -40.92
CA TRP A 19 -52.72 6.17 -42.10
C TRP A 19 -52.07 4.95 -42.72
N SER A 20 -52.85 3.87 -42.83
CA SER A 20 -52.48 2.68 -43.59
C SER A 20 -53.60 2.34 -44.56
N TYR A 21 -53.22 2.12 -45.81
CA TYR A 21 -54.10 1.71 -46.89
C TYR A 21 -53.59 0.36 -47.40
N GLN A 22 -54.47 -0.64 -47.49
CA GLN A 22 -54.13 -1.98 -47.93
C GLN A 22 -55.20 -2.49 -48.88
N GLN A 23 -54.81 -2.93 -50.08
CA GLN A 23 -55.73 -3.56 -51.02
C GLN A 23 -55.05 -4.68 -51.81
N THR A 24 -55.78 -5.77 -52.00
CA THR A 24 -55.44 -6.82 -52.97
C THR A 24 -56.27 -6.63 -54.22
N PHE A 25 -55.64 -6.69 -55.38
CA PHE A 25 -56.26 -6.58 -56.69
C PHE A 25 -56.08 -7.89 -57.46
N THR A 26 -57.15 -8.37 -58.08
CA THR A 26 -57.18 -9.57 -58.95
C THR A 26 -57.54 -9.22 -60.40
N GLU A 27 -57.83 -7.94 -60.67
CA GLU A 27 -58.15 -7.38 -61.98
C GLU A 27 -57.40 -6.04 -62.15
N SER A 28 -57.18 -5.61 -63.39
CA SER A 28 -56.49 -4.34 -63.69
C SER A 28 -57.28 -3.13 -63.16
N SER A 29 -56.58 -2.20 -62.50
CA SER A 29 -57.18 -1.09 -61.76
C SER A 29 -56.35 0.20 -61.89
N VAL A 30 -56.93 1.32 -61.46
CA VAL A 30 -56.19 2.55 -61.17
C VAL A 30 -56.42 2.87 -59.70
N LEU A 31 -55.34 3.03 -58.96
CA LEU A 31 -55.35 3.41 -57.56
C LEU A 31 -55.00 4.90 -57.42
N ASP A 32 -55.82 5.60 -56.66
CA ASP A 32 -55.54 6.96 -56.19
C ASP A 32 -54.51 6.90 -55.05
N ILE A 33 -53.36 7.56 -55.25
CA ILE A 33 -52.30 7.72 -54.26
C ILE A 33 -52.03 9.20 -53.96
N SER A 34 -52.98 10.11 -54.23
CA SER A 34 -52.87 11.54 -53.92
C SER A 34 -52.63 11.83 -52.43
N SER A 35 -53.01 10.89 -51.54
CA SER A 35 -52.73 10.94 -50.10
C SER A 35 -51.26 10.63 -49.74
N CYS A 36 -50.50 10.00 -50.62
CA CYS A 36 -49.04 10.03 -50.61
C CYS A 36 -48.45 9.87 -52.03
N PRO A 37 -48.24 10.97 -52.77
CA PRO A 37 -47.84 10.92 -54.17
C PRO A 37 -46.43 10.32 -54.36
N ILE A 38 -46.34 9.26 -55.17
CA ILE A 38 -45.06 8.57 -55.43
C ILE A 38 -44.27 9.35 -56.49
N THR A 39 -43.00 9.64 -56.22
CA THR A 39 -42.12 10.34 -57.17
C THR A 39 -41.10 9.38 -57.78
N TYR A 40 -41.13 9.21 -59.10
CA TYR A 40 -40.35 8.24 -59.86
C TYR A 40 -39.71 8.92 -61.08
N TYR A 41 -38.42 8.62 -61.35
CA TYR A 41 -37.56 9.38 -62.29
C TYR A 41 -37.66 10.92 -62.20
N GLY A 42 -37.96 11.46 -61.01
CA GLY A 42 -38.10 12.91 -60.77
C GLY A 42 -39.44 13.51 -61.20
N GLN A 43 -40.43 12.69 -61.59
CA GLN A 43 -41.82 13.12 -61.80
C GLN A 43 -42.70 12.61 -60.65
N GLN A 44 -43.58 13.47 -60.13
CA GLN A 44 -44.50 13.15 -59.05
C GLN A 44 -45.82 12.61 -59.63
N TYR A 45 -46.27 11.46 -59.11
CA TYR A 45 -47.42 10.73 -59.59
C TYR A 45 -48.45 10.51 -58.46
N GLU A 46 -49.68 10.95 -58.70
CA GLU A 46 -50.81 10.83 -57.76
C GLU A 46 -51.70 9.61 -58.07
N GLN A 47 -51.33 8.81 -59.08
CA GLN A 47 -52.07 7.62 -59.51
C GLN A 47 -51.12 6.46 -59.80
N LEU A 48 -51.57 5.23 -59.50
CA LEU A 48 -50.87 3.99 -59.81
C LEU A 48 -51.75 3.09 -60.68
N TYR A 49 -51.28 2.78 -61.89
CA TYR A 49 -51.98 1.95 -62.87
C TYR A 49 -51.51 0.50 -62.74
N VAL A 50 -52.40 -0.37 -62.26
CA VAL A 50 -52.13 -1.80 -62.09
C VAL A 50 -52.72 -2.54 -63.29
N ASN A 51 -51.89 -3.26 -64.05
CA ASN A 51 -52.35 -4.13 -65.13
C ASN A 51 -52.06 -5.59 -64.77
N ILE A 52 -53.12 -6.39 -64.59
CA ILE A 52 -53.06 -7.83 -64.33
C ILE A 52 -53.46 -8.55 -65.63
N THR A 53 -52.51 -9.25 -66.23
CA THR A 53 -52.71 -10.01 -67.48
C THR A 53 -52.26 -11.45 -67.27
N SER A 54 -52.71 -12.39 -68.10
CA SER A 54 -52.42 -13.83 -67.92
C SER A 54 -50.92 -14.14 -67.98
N GLY A 55 -50.27 -14.18 -66.81
CA GLY A 55 -48.84 -14.44 -66.63
C GLY A 55 -47.93 -13.21 -66.50
N ASN A 56 -48.45 -11.97 -66.51
CA ASN A 56 -47.67 -10.76 -66.19
C ASN A 56 -48.51 -9.78 -65.35
N VAL A 57 -47.92 -9.26 -64.28
CA VAL A 57 -48.49 -8.17 -63.48
C VAL A 57 -47.55 -6.98 -63.52
N THR A 58 -48.09 -5.81 -63.78
CA THR A 58 -47.32 -4.56 -63.89
C THR A 58 -47.97 -3.45 -63.09
N ALA A 59 -47.17 -2.65 -62.41
CA ALA A 59 -47.60 -1.46 -61.68
C ALA A 59 -46.85 -0.24 -62.23
N CYS A 60 -47.60 0.70 -62.82
CA CYS A 60 -47.08 1.78 -63.63
C CYS A 60 -47.53 3.14 -63.12
N PHE A 61 -46.65 4.13 -63.14
CA PHE A 61 -46.93 5.47 -62.63
C PHE A 61 -47.51 6.41 -63.71
N ASN A 62 -47.23 6.14 -64.99
CA ASN A 62 -47.63 6.98 -66.13
C ASN A 62 -48.52 6.23 -67.13
N GLY A 63 -49.76 5.92 -66.71
CA GLY A 63 -50.72 5.13 -67.47
C GLY A 63 -50.47 3.62 -67.40
N PHE A 64 -51.35 2.82 -68.03
CA PHE A 64 -51.21 1.36 -68.09
C PHE A 64 -50.01 0.92 -68.94
N PHE A 65 -49.39 -0.20 -68.56
CA PHE A 65 -48.24 -0.79 -69.26
C PHE A 65 -48.48 -1.00 -70.76
N SER A 66 -47.56 -0.48 -71.59
CA SER A 66 -47.50 -0.75 -73.03
C SER A 66 -46.19 -1.46 -73.39
N PRO A 67 -46.25 -2.61 -74.09
CA PRO A 67 -45.05 -3.32 -74.55
C PRO A 67 -44.14 -2.52 -75.51
N GLU A 68 -44.68 -1.49 -76.17
CA GLU A 68 -43.95 -0.69 -77.17
C GLU A 68 -43.12 0.44 -76.56
N THR A 69 -43.58 1.01 -75.44
CA THR A 69 -42.90 2.14 -74.76
C THR A 69 -42.23 1.74 -73.45
N GLY A 70 -42.53 0.56 -72.90
CA GLY A 70 -42.01 0.05 -71.62
C GLY A 70 -42.64 0.72 -70.40
N GLY A 71 -42.70 2.06 -70.40
CA GLY A 71 -43.32 2.88 -69.37
C GLY A 71 -42.54 2.96 -68.05
N ASP A 72 -42.94 3.91 -67.21
CA ASP A 72 -42.48 4.03 -65.82
C ASP A 72 -43.17 2.94 -64.97
N CYS A 73 -42.66 1.71 -65.08
CA CYS A 73 -43.37 0.50 -64.64
C CYS A 73 -42.47 -0.48 -63.87
N VAL A 74 -42.96 -0.97 -62.73
CA VAL A 74 -42.49 -2.21 -62.09
C VAL A 74 -43.20 -3.38 -62.80
N VAL A 75 -42.42 -4.33 -63.34
CA VAL A 75 -42.93 -5.41 -64.20
C VAL A 75 -42.47 -6.77 -63.67
N GLU A 76 -43.41 -7.60 -63.23
CA GLU A 76 -43.15 -8.99 -62.85
C GLU A 76 -43.65 -9.94 -63.95
N ARG A 77 -42.78 -10.87 -64.37
CA ARG A 77 -42.99 -11.80 -65.50
C ARG A 77 -43.09 -13.27 -65.07
N SER A 78 -43.22 -13.51 -63.77
CA SER A 78 -43.41 -14.83 -63.19
C SER A 78 -44.73 -15.45 -63.66
N LEU A 79 -44.60 -16.52 -64.46
CA LEU A 79 -45.72 -17.34 -64.94
C LEU A 79 -46.61 -17.80 -63.78
N GLY A 80 -47.81 -17.23 -63.70
CA GLY A 80 -48.81 -17.54 -62.67
C GLY A 80 -49.02 -16.47 -61.59
N ALA A 81 -48.52 -15.24 -61.75
CA ALA A 81 -48.92 -14.13 -60.89
C ALA A 81 -50.42 -13.79 -61.07
N GLU A 82 -51.25 -14.12 -60.08
CA GLU A 82 -52.73 -13.99 -60.12
C GLU A 82 -53.28 -12.81 -59.30
N SER A 83 -52.44 -12.19 -58.47
CA SER A 83 -52.84 -11.04 -57.65
C SER A 83 -51.70 -10.04 -57.43
N PHE A 84 -52.10 -8.78 -57.26
CA PHE A 84 -51.26 -7.65 -56.86
C PHE A 84 -51.72 -7.19 -55.47
N TYR A 85 -50.91 -7.41 -54.44
CA TYR A 85 -51.14 -6.77 -53.15
C TYR A 85 -50.34 -5.47 -53.08
N PHE A 86 -51.00 -4.40 -52.65
CA PHE A 86 -50.42 -3.10 -52.39
C PHE A 86 -50.77 -2.62 -50.98
N ALA A 87 -49.79 -2.08 -50.28
CA ALA A 87 -50.04 -1.31 -49.08
C ALA A 87 -49.19 -0.03 -49.06
N ILE A 88 -49.78 1.06 -48.58
CA ILE A 88 -49.09 2.30 -48.16
C ILE A 88 -49.26 2.45 -46.65
N TYR A 89 -48.18 2.86 -45.98
CA TYR A 89 -48.18 3.28 -44.58
C TYR A 89 -47.46 4.63 -44.47
N SER A 90 -48.13 5.64 -43.90
CA SER A 90 -47.50 6.91 -43.52
C SER A 90 -47.06 6.86 -42.06
N TYR A 91 -45.84 7.31 -41.78
CA TYR A 91 -45.34 7.47 -40.41
C TYR A 91 -44.80 8.89 -40.21
N HIS A 92 -45.40 9.59 -39.25
CA HIS A 92 -45.01 10.95 -38.86
C HIS A 92 -44.09 10.88 -37.64
N TYR A 93 -42.79 11.16 -37.82
CA TYR A 93 -41.80 11.07 -36.73
C TYR A 93 -41.59 12.41 -36.01
N TYR A 94 -41.06 12.37 -34.78
CA TYR A 94 -40.90 13.53 -33.89
C TYR A 94 -39.97 14.65 -34.41
N TYR A 95 -39.25 14.41 -35.51
CA TYR A 95 -38.31 15.34 -36.15
C TYR A 95 -38.84 15.98 -37.44
N GLY A 96 -40.13 15.83 -37.77
CA GLY A 96 -40.78 16.57 -38.87
C GLY A 96 -40.56 16.02 -40.28
N TYR A 97 -40.21 14.73 -40.40
CA TYR A 97 -40.19 14.03 -41.69
C TYR A 97 -41.38 13.07 -41.78
N ASP A 98 -42.21 13.27 -42.79
CA ASP A 98 -43.16 12.27 -43.28
C ASP A 98 -42.46 11.37 -44.29
N TYR A 99 -42.62 10.05 -44.14
CA TYR A 99 -42.22 9.08 -45.14
C TYR A 99 -43.33 8.07 -45.39
N CYS A 100 -43.39 7.60 -46.64
CA CYS A 100 -44.33 6.58 -47.06
C CYS A 100 -43.56 5.29 -47.35
N TYR A 101 -43.89 4.27 -46.57
CA TYR A 101 -43.50 2.91 -46.82
C TYR A 101 -44.56 2.27 -47.74
N PHE A 102 -44.13 1.62 -48.81
CA PHE A 102 -45.03 0.77 -49.60
C PHE A 102 -44.34 -0.53 -50.02
N TYR A 103 -45.14 -1.59 -50.14
CA TYR A 103 -44.67 -2.84 -50.73
C TYR A 103 -45.67 -3.38 -51.74
N ILE A 104 -45.10 -3.98 -52.77
CA ILE A 104 -45.80 -4.67 -53.85
C ILE A 104 -45.51 -6.16 -53.67
N ARG A 105 -46.54 -7.00 -53.60
CA ARG A 105 -46.37 -8.46 -53.55
C ARG A 105 -47.05 -9.12 -54.74
N PHE A 106 -46.28 -9.90 -55.48
CA PHE A 106 -46.70 -10.76 -56.57
C PHE A 106 -46.60 -12.22 -56.11
N ASN A 107 -47.72 -12.87 -55.83
CA ASN A 107 -47.80 -14.21 -55.20
C ASN A 107 -46.95 -14.34 -53.91
N ASN A 108 -45.71 -14.83 -54.01
CA ASN A 108 -44.76 -15.01 -52.89
C ASN A 108 -43.49 -14.15 -53.01
N VAL A 109 -43.34 -13.37 -54.08
CA VAL A 109 -42.26 -12.38 -54.21
C VAL A 109 -42.77 -11.05 -53.68
N MET A 110 -42.05 -10.45 -52.74
CA MET A 110 -42.35 -9.13 -52.19
C MET A 110 -41.24 -8.16 -52.58
N PHE A 111 -41.64 -7.00 -53.11
CA PHE A 111 -40.78 -5.87 -53.41
C PHE A 111 -41.18 -4.72 -52.49
N GLU A 112 -40.36 -4.48 -51.47
CA GLU A 112 -40.52 -3.39 -50.52
C GLU A 112 -39.79 -2.14 -51.04
N PHE A 113 -40.36 -0.95 -50.83
CA PHE A 113 -39.81 0.32 -51.31
C PHE A 113 -40.06 1.44 -50.30
N LEU A 114 -39.15 2.42 -50.30
CA LEU A 114 -39.16 3.53 -49.38
C LEU A 114 -39.02 4.85 -50.13
N GLN A 115 -39.95 5.78 -49.86
CA GLN A 115 -39.90 7.14 -50.40
C GLN A 115 -39.38 8.12 -49.35
N SER A 116 -38.36 8.89 -49.71
CA SER A 116 -37.83 10.00 -48.90
C SER A 116 -37.42 11.16 -49.80
N SER A 117 -37.75 12.39 -49.39
CA SER A 117 -37.48 13.64 -50.14
C SER A 117 -37.87 13.60 -51.62
N GLY A 118 -38.93 12.87 -51.99
CA GLY A 118 -39.38 12.75 -53.39
C GLY A 118 -38.52 11.83 -54.26
N GLN A 119 -37.82 10.84 -53.69
CA GLN A 119 -37.15 9.78 -54.45
C GLN A 119 -37.38 8.40 -53.83
N MET A 120 -37.28 7.37 -54.68
CA MET A 120 -37.57 5.97 -54.36
C MET A 120 -36.28 5.16 -54.19
N TYR A 121 -36.13 4.49 -53.05
CA TYR A 121 -34.93 3.72 -52.72
C TYR A 121 -35.26 2.24 -52.52
N ARG A 122 -34.37 1.35 -52.97
CA ARG A 122 -34.48 -0.09 -52.74
C ARG A 122 -34.02 -0.44 -51.32
N PRO A 123 -34.47 -1.56 -50.74
CA PRO A 123 -33.88 -2.11 -49.51
C PRO A 123 -32.36 -2.25 -49.66
N GLY A 124 -31.63 -2.01 -48.58
CA GLY A 124 -30.16 -2.01 -48.54
C GLY A 124 -29.47 -0.80 -49.21
N THR A 125 -30.22 0.16 -49.78
CA THR A 125 -29.63 1.33 -50.45
C THR A 125 -29.19 2.39 -49.43
N VAL A 126 -27.91 2.75 -49.42
CA VAL A 126 -27.43 3.98 -48.77
C VAL A 126 -27.94 5.18 -49.57
N ILE A 127 -28.79 6.01 -48.95
CA ILE A 127 -29.47 7.16 -49.56
C ILE A 127 -28.55 8.38 -49.55
N SER A 128 -27.90 8.61 -48.42
CA SER A 128 -26.91 9.66 -48.23
C SER A 128 -25.90 9.21 -47.18
N SER A 129 -24.63 9.58 -47.33
CA SER A 129 -23.61 9.35 -46.32
C SER A 129 -22.59 10.48 -46.36
N ASP A 130 -22.35 11.12 -45.22
CA ASP A 130 -21.28 12.10 -45.03
C ASP A 130 -20.27 11.53 -44.02
N PRO A 131 -19.09 11.06 -44.48
CA PRO A 131 -18.06 10.51 -43.61
C PRO A 131 -17.49 11.49 -42.59
N GLU A 132 -17.58 12.81 -42.82
CA GLU A 132 -17.03 13.86 -41.94
C GLU A 132 -17.96 14.21 -40.78
N THR A 133 -19.27 14.00 -40.93
CA THR A 133 -20.24 14.05 -39.82
C THR A 133 -20.62 12.67 -39.29
N CYS A 134 -20.11 11.59 -39.91
CA CYS A 134 -20.43 10.19 -39.62
C CYS A 134 -21.94 9.89 -39.75
N PHE A 135 -22.65 10.70 -40.55
CA PHE A 135 -24.06 10.56 -40.82
C PHE A 135 -24.26 9.60 -42.00
N SER A 136 -25.12 8.59 -41.83
CA SER A 136 -25.69 7.87 -42.96
C SER A 136 -27.20 7.74 -42.82
N LEU A 137 -27.88 7.92 -43.95
CA LEU A 137 -29.28 7.62 -44.15
C LEU A 137 -29.35 6.41 -45.07
N THR A 138 -29.88 5.30 -44.60
CA THR A 138 -29.91 4.02 -45.33
C THR A 138 -31.32 3.46 -45.34
N CYS A 139 -31.79 3.03 -46.51
CA CYS A 139 -33.00 2.22 -46.63
C CYS A 139 -32.70 0.83 -46.06
N HIS A 140 -33.32 0.46 -44.94
CA HIS A 140 -33.11 -0.85 -44.32
C HIS A 140 -33.52 -2.01 -45.25
N GLU A 141 -33.06 -3.23 -44.97
CA GLU A 141 -33.49 -4.44 -45.70
C GLU A 141 -35.00 -4.71 -45.61
N THR A 142 -35.67 -4.08 -44.65
CA THR A 142 -37.14 -4.06 -44.49
C THR A 142 -37.75 -2.67 -44.79
N ALA A 143 -37.10 -1.92 -45.69
CA ALA A 143 -37.51 -0.64 -46.27
C ALA A 143 -38.10 0.43 -45.31
N PHE A 144 -37.50 0.62 -44.14
CA PHE A 144 -37.65 1.85 -43.33
C PHE A 144 -36.38 2.72 -43.39
N LEU A 145 -36.50 4.01 -43.05
CA LEU A 145 -35.34 4.91 -42.97
C LEU A 145 -34.54 4.60 -41.71
N ASN A 146 -33.38 3.96 -41.88
CA ASN A 146 -32.40 3.83 -40.81
C ASN A 146 -31.46 5.05 -40.85
N ILE A 147 -31.31 5.74 -39.72
CA ILE A 147 -30.35 6.84 -39.55
C ILE A 147 -29.25 6.34 -38.63
N SER A 148 -28.03 6.29 -39.14
CA SER A 148 -26.83 6.13 -38.30
C SER A 148 -26.15 7.48 -38.14
N SER A 149 -25.95 7.91 -36.91
CA SER A 149 -25.00 8.96 -36.54
C SER A 149 -24.21 8.47 -35.33
N CYS A 150 -23.16 9.19 -34.96
CA CYS A 150 -22.58 9.02 -33.64
C CYS A 150 -23.62 9.27 -32.53
N GLY A 151 -23.46 8.59 -31.40
CA GLY A 151 -24.29 8.77 -30.21
C GLY A 151 -24.12 10.14 -29.54
N PRO A 152 -24.98 10.51 -28.57
CA PRO A 152 -24.98 11.85 -27.96
C PRO A 152 -23.67 12.26 -27.25
N LEU A 153 -22.84 11.29 -26.84
CA LEU A 153 -21.55 11.47 -26.18
C LEU A 153 -20.36 11.07 -27.07
N GLU A 154 -20.60 10.87 -28.37
CA GLU A 154 -19.60 10.46 -29.34
C GLU A 154 -19.33 11.57 -30.35
N ARG A 155 -18.08 11.63 -30.82
CA ARG A 155 -17.62 12.59 -31.82
C ARG A 155 -17.20 11.87 -33.09
N CYS A 156 -17.66 12.33 -34.24
CA CYS A 156 -17.11 11.89 -35.52
C CYS A 156 -15.66 12.34 -35.70
N GLN A 157 -14.79 11.43 -36.14
CA GLN A 157 -13.39 11.71 -36.48
C GLN A 157 -13.11 11.62 -38.00
N GLY A 158 -14.15 11.67 -38.83
CA GLY A 158 -14.09 11.35 -40.26
C GLY A 158 -14.26 9.84 -40.54
N ASN A 159 -14.38 9.48 -41.82
CA ASN A 159 -14.46 8.08 -42.28
C ASN A 159 -15.56 7.21 -41.62
N ASN A 160 -16.67 7.81 -41.14
CA ASN A 160 -17.70 7.12 -40.34
C ASN A 160 -17.19 6.53 -39.00
N ILE A 161 -16.05 7.01 -38.47
CA ILE A 161 -15.51 6.57 -37.18
C ILE A 161 -16.04 7.48 -36.07
N CYS A 162 -16.96 6.95 -35.26
CA CYS A 162 -17.43 7.57 -34.03
C CYS A 162 -16.51 7.22 -32.85
N VAL A 163 -16.01 8.26 -32.18
CA VAL A 163 -15.09 8.17 -31.06
C VAL A 163 -15.82 8.60 -29.78
N SER A 164 -15.86 7.71 -28.79
CA SER A 164 -16.34 8.01 -27.44
C SER A 164 -15.18 8.43 -26.53
N ALA A 165 -15.40 9.43 -25.70
CA ALA A 165 -14.52 9.77 -24.57
C ALA A 165 -15.17 9.26 -23.28
N SER A 166 -14.55 8.29 -22.61
CA SER A 166 -15.10 7.63 -21.43
C SER A 166 -14.18 7.81 -20.23
N THR A 167 -14.75 8.27 -19.10
CA THR A 167 -13.96 8.60 -17.89
C THR A 167 -14.36 7.69 -16.73
N CYS A 168 -13.43 6.87 -16.26
CA CYS A 168 -13.53 6.19 -14.96
C CYS A 168 -12.87 7.06 -13.89
N THR A 169 -13.51 7.20 -12.72
CA THR A 169 -12.95 7.92 -11.56
C THR A 169 -12.83 6.98 -10.37
N VAL A 170 -11.66 6.93 -9.74
CA VAL A 170 -11.46 6.25 -8.45
C VAL A 170 -11.17 7.32 -7.40
N THR A 171 -12.03 7.45 -6.39
CA THR A 171 -11.95 8.49 -5.36
C THR A 171 -12.34 7.94 -3.99
N GLY A 172 -11.45 8.06 -3.01
CA GLY A 172 -11.62 7.44 -1.70
C GLY A 172 -11.74 5.90 -1.81
N PRO A 173 -12.75 5.26 -1.20
CA PRO A 173 -13.03 3.83 -1.35
C PRO A 173 -13.75 3.47 -2.67
N THR A 174 -14.09 4.44 -3.52
CA THR A 174 -15.10 4.25 -4.56
C THR A 174 -14.53 4.32 -5.97
N VAL A 175 -14.85 3.31 -6.79
CA VAL A 175 -14.71 3.34 -8.25
C VAL A 175 -16.06 3.73 -8.86
N ILE A 176 -16.06 4.75 -9.71
CA ILE A 176 -17.15 5.13 -10.61
C ILE A 176 -16.71 4.70 -12.00
N ASP A 177 -17.39 3.71 -12.57
CA ASP A 177 -17.04 3.11 -13.87
C ASP A 177 -17.45 4.00 -15.07
N VAL A 178 -17.10 3.60 -16.29
CA VAL A 178 -17.44 4.36 -17.51
C VAL A 178 -18.94 4.40 -17.84
N HIS A 179 -19.78 3.68 -17.11
CA HIS A 179 -21.24 3.66 -17.21
C HIS A 179 -21.91 4.33 -16.00
N SER A 180 -21.16 5.11 -15.20
CA SER A 180 -21.61 5.75 -13.96
C SER A 180 -22.06 4.80 -12.84
N GLN A 181 -21.67 3.52 -12.89
CA GLN A 181 -21.94 2.54 -11.83
C GLN A 181 -20.90 2.65 -10.71
N ILE A 182 -21.34 2.33 -9.48
CA ILE A 182 -20.56 2.55 -8.26
C ILE A 182 -20.11 1.21 -7.66
N ASN A 183 -18.80 1.01 -7.56
CA ASN A 183 -18.18 -0.09 -6.81
C ASN A 183 -17.46 0.47 -5.58
N SER A 184 -17.77 -0.03 -4.38
CA SER A 184 -17.18 0.43 -3.12
C SER A 184 -16.26 -0.63 -2.51
N ILE A 185 -14.98 -0.30 -2.38
CA ILE A 185 -13.91 -1.17 -1.87
C ILE A 185 -13.84 -1.05 -0.34
N GLN A 186 -14.02 -2.16 0.37
CA GLN A 186 -14.08 -2.20 1.84
C GLN A 186 -12.85 -2.84 2.50
N ASP A 187 -12.08 -3.60 1.73
CA ASP A 187 -10.77 -4.13 2.12
C ASP A 187 -9.62 -3.23 1.64
N ARG A 188 -8.37 -3.61 1.92
CA ARG A 188 -7.17 -2.84 1.56
C ARG A 188 -6.30 -3.61 0.56
N CYS A 189 -6.96 -4.20 -0.43
CA CYS A 189 -6.33 -5.04 -1.45
C CYS A 189 -6.05 -4.24 -2.74
N ALA A 190 -5.23 -4.81 -3.62
CA ALA A 190 -5.02 -4.30 -4.97
C ALA A 190 -6.08 -4.86 -5.93
N TYR A 191 -6.60 -4.02 -6.84
CA TYR A 191 -7.65 -4.37 -7.80
C TYR A 191 -7.33 -3.95 -9.22
N SER A 192 -7.69 -4.80 -10.20
CA SER A 192 -7.70 -4.45 -11.61
C SER A 192 -8.74 -3.36 -11.88
N LEU A 193 -8.27 -2.14 -12.18
CA LEU A 193 -9.13 -1.02 -12.56
C LEU A 193 -9.45 -1.08 -14.04
N PHE A 194 -8.41 -1.20 -14.88
CA PHE A 194 -8.55 -1.24 -16.33
C PHE A 194 -7.61 -2.27 -16.95
N SER A 195 -8.13 -3.06 -17.87
CA SER A 195 -7.40 -3.88 -18.84
C SER A 195 -8.21 -3.97 -20.14
N THR A 196 -7.61 -4.38 -21.25
CA THR A 196 -8.32 -4.59 -22.52
C THR A 196 -7.73 -5.76 -23.31
N PRO A 197 -8.54 -6.63 -23.93
CA PRO A 197 -8.05 -7.72 -24.78
C PRO A 197 -7.15 -7.28 -25.95
N SER A 198 -7.18 -5.99 -26.30
CA SER A 198 -6.29 -5.37 -27.29
C SER A 198 -4.82 -5.33 -26.86
N LEU A 199 -4.54 -5.50 -25.55
CA LEU A 199 -3.24 -5.33 -24.90
C LEU A 199 -3.11 -6.34 -23.74
N PRO A 200 -2.74 -7.60 -23.99
CA PRO A 200 -2.72 -8.64 -22.96
C PRO A 200 -1.79 -8.31 -21.78
N ASP A 201 -0.71 -7.56 -22.03
CA ASP A 201 0.29 -7.18 -21.03
C ASP A 201 0.07 -5.78 -20.42
N PHE A 202 -1.05 -5.10 -20.74
CA PHE A 202 -1.39 -3.79 -20.16
C PHE A 202 -2.46 -3.89 -19.07
N LEU A 203 -2.10 -3.43 -17.87
CA LEU A 203 -2.99 -3.44 -16.71
C LEU A 203 -2.81 -2.15 -15.90
N VAL A 204 -3.90 -1.46 -15.61
CA VAL A 204 -3.96 -0.41 -14.59
C VAL A 204 -4.64 -0.97 -13.35
N LEU A 205 -3.98 -0.89 -12.20
CA LEU A 205 -4.50 -1.34 -10.93
C LEU A 205 -4.47 -0.23 -9.87
N GLY A 206 -5.40 -0.32 -8.93
CA GLY A 206 -5.50 0.57 -7.78
C GLY A 206 -5.21 -0.20 -6.50
N ASN A 207 -4.29 0.32 -5.69
CA ASN A 207 -3.96 -0.21 -4.38
C ASN A 207 -4.69 0.62 -3.30
N PHE A 208 -5.45 -0.06 -2.44
CA PHE A 208 -6.24 0.57 -1.39
C PHE A 208 -5.61 0.35 -0.02
N ARG A 209 -5.53 1.38 0.82
CA ARG A 209 -5.03 1.30 2.21
C ARG A 209 -5.88 2.13 3.17
N ASP A 210 -5.65 1.96 4.46
CA ASP A 210 -6.31 2.73 5.53
C ASP A 210 -5.64 4.09 5.78
N ARG A 211 -6.38 4.99 6.45
CA ARG A 211 -5.89 6.31 6.93
C ARG A 211 -6.13 6.44 8.44
N ARG A 212 -6.97 7.37 8.91
CA ARG A 212 -7.29 7.55 10.36
C ARG A 212 -8.24 6.53 10.97
N ARG A 213 -8.92 5.70 10.16
CA ARG A 213 -9.83 4.62 10.61
C ARG A 213 -9.48 3.32 9.92
N LYS A 214 -9.63 2.19 10.61
CA LYS A 214 -9.34 0.83 10.08
C LYS A 214 -10.47 0.29 9.20
N ASP A 215 -11.68 0.81 9.35
CA ASP A 215 -12.91 0.35 8.68
C ASP A 215 -13.29 1.16 7.42
N VAL A 216 -12.38 2.00 6.91
CA VAL A 216 -12.54 2.75 5.65
C VAL A 216 -11.28 2.61 4.80
N SER A 217 -11.44 2.12 3.57
CA SER A 217 -10.35 2.08 2.58
C SER A 217 -10.24 3.40 1.82
N PHE A 218 -9.06 3.66 1.27
CA PHE A 218 -8.82 4.75 0.34
C PHE A 218 -7.85 4.27 -0.73
N LEU A 219 -8.06 4.67 -1.98
CA LEU A 219 -7.01 4.61 -2.99
C LEU A 219 -5.75 5.34 -2.47
N ASP A 220 -4.62 4.64 -2.57
CA ASP A 220 -3.35 5.03 -1.96
C ASP A 220 -2.22 5.15 -2.99
N SER A 221 -2.25 4.30 -4.02
CA SER A 221 -1.39 4.35 -5.21
C SER A 221 -2.07 3.71 -6.44
N VAL A 222 -1.62 4.07 -7.63
CA VAL A 222 -2.05 3.50 -8.92
C VAL A 222 -0.82 2.90 -9.59
N THR A 223 -0.90 1.68 -10.11
CA THR A 223 0.20 1.08 -10.88
C THR A 223 -0.23 0.82 -12.32
N LEU A 224 0.63 1.16 -13.28
CA LEU A 224 0.49 0.80 -14.68
C LEU A 224 1.54 -0.26 -15.01
N ARG A 225 1.12 -1.51 -15.25
CA ARG A 225 1.96 -2.56 -15.83
C ARG A 225 1.97 -2.42 -17.34
N VAL A 226 3.14 -2.30 -17.95
CA VAL A 226 3.36 -2.14 -19.39
C VAL A 226 4.60 -2.90 -19.83
N ASP A 227 4.48 -3.77 -20.83
CA ASP A 227 5.57 -4.60 -21.37
C ASP A 227 6.35 -5.40 -20.28
N GLY A 228 5.69 -5.73 -19.17
CA GLY A 228 6.28 -6.44 -18.03
C GLY A 228 6.98 -5.57 -16.98
N HIS A 229 7.01 -4.25 -17.14
CA HIS A 229 7.50 -3.29 -16.14
C HIS A 229 6.34 -2.63 -15.39
N ASP A 230 6.55 -2.30 -14.11
CA ASP A 230 5.53 -1.70 -13.26
C ASP A 230 5.86 -0.22 -12.95
N ILE A 231 4.95 0.69 -13.34
CA ILE A 231 5.07 2.13 -13.09
C ILE A 231 4.10 2.51 -11.97
N HIS A 232 4.62 2.73 -10.77
CA HIS A 232 3.86 3.11 -9.58
C HIS A 232 3.71 4.64 -9.48
N LEU A 233 2.46 5.12 -9.35
CA LEU A 233 2.10 6.51 -9.07
C LEU A 233 1.65 6.62 -7.61
N GLU A 234 2.31 7.46 -6.82
CA GLU A 234 2.21 7.48 -5.36
C GLU A 234 1.90 8.86 -4.76
N GLN A 235 1.58 8.90 -3.46
CA GLN A 235 1.36 10.14 -2.71
C GLN A 235 2.57 11.09 -2.81
N GLY A 236 2.27 12.40 -2.87
CA GLY A 236 3.27 13.43 -3.16
C GLY A 236 3.63 13.57 -4.64
N GLY A 237 3.01 12.81 -5.54
CA GLY A 237 3.36 12.79 -6.97
C GLY A 237 4.70 12.09 -7.24
N ARG A 238 5.19 11.27 -6.30
CA ARG A 238 6.31 10.37 -6.53
C ARG A 238 5.91 9.34 -7.59
N VAL A 239 6.84 9.04 -8.48
CA VAL A 239 6.71 7.95 -9.45
C VAL A 239 7.88 7.00 -9.28
N GLN A 240 7.59 5.71 -9.15
CA GLN A 240 8.61 4.65 -9.18
C GLN A 240 8.44 3.83 -10.46
N LEU A 241 9.55 3.53 -11.13
CA LEU A 241 9.66 2.60 -12.25
C LEU A 241 10.47 1.41 -11.73
N ASP A 242 9.82 0.27 -11.59
CA ASP A 242 10.35 -0.88 -10.83
C ASP A 242 10.91 -0.37 -9.47
N ASP A 243 12.11 -0.79 -9.06
CA ASP A 243 12.76 -0.35 -7.79
C ASP A 243 13.33 1.09 -7.81
N SER A 244 12.98 1.95 -8.78
CA SER A 244 13.67 3.24 -9.00
C SER A 244 12.76 4.48 -9.10
N THR A 245 13.03 5.51 -8.29
CA THR A 245 12.28 6.77 -8.31
C THR A 245 12.62 7.62 -9.54
N LEU A 246 11.60 7.98 -10.33
CA LEU A 246 11.71 8.92 -11.45
C LEU A 246 11.45 10.37 -10.99
N THR A 247 12.28 11.31 -11.46
CA THR A 247 12.07 12.75 -11.27
C THR A 247 11.40 13.35 -12.51
N LEU A 248 10.09 13.59 -12.43
CA LEU A 248 9.29 14.15 -13.54
C LEU A 248 9.25 15.69 -13.51
N SER A 249 8.62 16.26 -14.54
CA SER A 249 8.29 17.69 -14.64
C SER A 249 7.05 17.87 -15.52
N SER A 250 6.64 19.12 -15.75
CA SER A 250 5.56 19.45 -16.69
C SER A 250 5.93 19.20 -18.15
N SER A 251 7.22 19.02 -18.46
CA SER A 251 7.69 18.55 -19.77
C SER A 251 7.53 17.03 -19.86
N PRO A 252 6.74 16.48 -20.79
CA PRO A 252 6.47 15.04 -20.82
C PRO A 252 7.70 14.20 -21.21
N GLN A 253 7.89 13.08 -20.52
CA GLN A 253 9.02 12.17 -20.64
C GLN A 253 8.52 10.78 -21.06
N LEU A 254 9.16 10.16 -22.06
CA LEU A 254 8.74 8.85 -22.59
C LEU A 254 9.50 7.72 -21.90
N VAL A 255 8.76 6.79 -21.28
CA VAL A 255 9.26 5.67 -20.46
C VAL A 255 8.43 4.43 -20.80
N HIS A 256 9.05 3.38 -21.34
CA HIS A 256 8.36 2.13 -21.75
C HIS A 256 7.06 2.37 -22.57
N GLY A 257 7.13 3.27 -23.56
CA GLY A 257 5.98 3.65 -24.38
C GLY A 257 4.97 4.60 -23.73
N VAL A 258 5.01 4.77 -22.41
CA VAL A 258 4.17 5.70 -21.63
C VAL A 258 4.80 7.09 -21.59
N GLN A 259 4.01 8.10 -21.92
CA GLN A 259 4.37 9.51 -21.76
C GLN A 259 3.95 9.98 -20.36
N LEU A 260 4.92 10.09 -19.46
CA LEU A 260 4.76 10.57 -18.09
C LEU A 260 4.96 12.08 -17.99
N SER A 261 4.17 12.76 -17.15
CA SER A 261 4.26 14.20 -16.89
C SER A 261 3.71 14.52 -15.50
N GLN A 262 4.22 15.58 -14.86
CA GLN A 262 3.80 16.00 -13.52
C GLN A 262 3.59 17.51 -13.48
N ASP A 263 2.46 17.95 -12.93
CA ASP A 263 2.17 19.36 -12.68
C ASP A 263 1.64 19.58 -11.25
N GLN A 264 1.26 20.81 -10.92
CA GLN A 264 0.75 21.20 -9.61
C GLN A 264 -0.56 20.50 -9.22
N THR A 265 -1.23 19.82 -10.16
CA THR A 265 -2.47 19.04 -9.93
C THR A 265 -2.21 17.56 -9.72
N GLY A 266 -1.04 17.03 -10.07
CA GLY A 266 -0.66 15.62 -9.91
C GLY A 266 0.14 15.07 -11.09
N VAL A 267 0.19 13.73 -11.20
CA VAL A 267 0.90 13.00 -12.27
C VAL A 267 -0.10 12.57 -13.35
N THR A 268 0.28 12.71 -14.62
CA THR A 268 -0.46 12.17 -15.77
C THR A 268 0.43 11.26 -16.61
N ALA A 269 0.01 10.01 -16.76
CA ALA A 269 0.58 8.98 -17.63
C ALA A 269 -0.31 8.79 -18.86
N LYS A 270 0.25 8.92 -20.06
CA LYS A 270 -0.48 8.80 -21.34
C LYS A 270 0.10 7.71 -22.21
N LEU A 271 -0.77 6.90 -22.80
CA LEU A 271 -0.45 5.84 -23.75
C LEU A 271 -1.34 6.01 -24.99
N SER A 272 -0.83 5.71 -26.18
CA SER A 272 -1.54 5.93 -27.45
C SER A 272 -1.21 4.82 -28.44
N LEU A 273 -2.24 4.08 -28.86
CA LEU A 273 -2.12 2.75 -29.45
C LEU A 273 -3.13 2.62 -30.59
N SER A 274 -2.64 2.81 -31.82
CA SER A 274 -3.44 2.82 -33.06
C SER A 274 -4.61 3.82 -33.04
N ASN A 275 -5.76 3.40 -32.53
CA ASN A 275 -7.02 4.17 -32.44
C ASN A 275 -7.52 4.37 -31.01
N LEU A 276 -6.89 3.76 -30.00
CA LEU A 276 -7.20 3.97 -28.57
C LEU A 276 -6.11 4.82 -27.92
N LYS A 277 -6.53 5.82 -27.13
CA LYS A 277 -5.67 6.55 -26.20
C LYS A 277 -6.14 6.33 -24.78
N ILE A 278 -5.18 6.19 -23.88
CA ILE A 278 -5.41 5.98 -22.45
C ILE A 278 -4.64 7.07 -21.71
N SER A 279 -5.33 7.80 -20.83
CA SER A 279 -4.71 8.83 -19.99
C SER A 279 -5.08 8.58 -18.53
N VAL A 280 -4.15 8.03 -17.77
CA VAL A 280 -4.26 7.81 -16.33
C VAL A 280 -3.69 9.04 -15.61
N PHE A 281 -4.53 9.72 -14.83
CA PHE A 281 -4.13 10.80 -13.94
C PHE A 281 -4.24 10.34 -12.48
N PHE A 282 -3.33 10.82 -11.62
CA PHE A 282 -3.36 10.58 -10.18
C PHE A 282 -2.93 11.85 -9.41
N ASP A 283 -3.76 12.32 -8.47
CA ASP A 283 -3.49 13.49 -7.60
C ASP A 283 -2.87 13.14 -6.23
N GLY A 284 -2.49 11.86 -6.05
CA GLY A 284 -2.08 11.28 -4.77
C GLY A 284 -3.20 10.51 -4.04
N TYR A 285 -4.47 10.73 -4.39
CA TYR A 285 -5.62 10.10 -3.73
C TYR A 285 -6.80 9.75 -4.65
N THR A 286 -6.83 10.35 -5.84
CA THR A 286 -7.88 10.26 -6.86
C THR A 286 -7.24 9.81 -8.17
N ALA A 287 -7.67 8.68 -8.73
CA ALA A 287 -7.33 8.31 -10.10
C ALA A 287 -8.43 8.77 -11.06
N GLN A 288 -8.04 9.20 -12.25
CA GLN A 288 -8.96 9.31 -13.39
C GLN A 288 -8.35 8.66 -14.62
N ILE A 289 -9.08 7.69 -15.18
CA ILE A 289 -8.68 6.95 -16.38
C ILE A 289 -9.61 7.43 -17.49
N LEU A 290 -9.09 8.29 -18.37
CA LEU A 290 -9.76 8.69 -19.60
C LEU A 290 -9.38 7.73 -20.73
N LEU A 291 -10.39 7.25 -21.44
CA LEU A 291 -10.29 6.41 -22.62
C LEU A 291 -10.88 7.19 -23.81
N GLU A 292 -10.06 7.50 -24.81
CA GLU A 292 -10.54 8.05 -26.08
C GLU A 292 -10.35 6.98 -27.17
N GLY A 293 -11.43 6.48 -27.77
CA GLY A 293 -11.34 5.45 -28.81
C GLY A 293 -12.68 5.16 -29.50
N PRO A 294 -12.73 4.20 -30.43
CA PRO A 294 -13.96 3.85 -31.13
C PRO A 294 -15.07 3.44 -30.16
N ALA A 295 -16.30 3.90 -30.45
CA ALA A 295 -17.48 3.52 -29.69
C ALA A 295 -17.61 1.99 -29.57
N GLY A 296 -17.95 1.49 -28.37
CA GLY A 296 -18.06 0.05 -28.09
C GLY A 296 -16.74 -0.69 -27.86
N SER A 297 -15.61 0.01 -27.71
CA SER A 297 -14.32 -0.60 -27.31
C SER A 297 -14.46 -1.37 -25.98
N SER A 298 -13.98 -2.63 -25.94
CA SER A 298 -14.14 -3.50 -24.77
C SER A 298 -13.17 -3.13 -23.64
N VAL A 299 -13.74 -2.87 -22.45
CA VAL A 299 -13.06 -2.52 -21.21
C VAL A 299 -13.30 -3.61 -20.15
N GLU A 300 -12.23 -4.14 -19.58
CA GLU A 300 -12.25 -5.07 -18.44
C GLU A 300 -11.65 -4.42 -17.17
N GLY A 301 -11.98 -4.96 -16.00
CA GLY A 301 -11.64 -4.37 -14.69
C GLY A 301 -12.79 -3.53 -14.12
N LEU A 302 -12.58 -2.95 -12.93
CA LEU A 302 -13.61 -2.19 -12.20
C LEU A 302 -14.08 -0.90 -12.90
N CYS A 303 -13.34 -0.42 -13.90
CA CYS A 303 -13.74 0.69 -14.75
C CYS A 303 -14.62 0.28 -15.95
N GLY A 304 -14.79 -1.02 -16.19
CA GLY A 304 -15.60 -1.56 -17.29
C GLY A 304 -16.84 -2.31 -16.80
N ASN A 305 -17.68 -2.75 -17.74
CA ASN A 305 -18.87 -3.54 -17.46
C ASN A 305 -18.49 -5.01 -17.20
N SER A 306 -17.83 -5.26 -16.07
CA SER A 306 -17.40 -6.60 -15.68
C SER A 306 -18.55 -7.41 -15.08
N SER A 307 -18.94 -8.51 -15.74
CA SER A 307 -19.84 -9.52 -15.15
C SER A 307 -19.14 -10.43 -14.11
N ARG A 308 -17.94 -10.05 -13.66
CA ARG A 308 -17.13 -10.76 -12.66
C ARG A 308 -17.43 -10.19 -11.27
N SER A 309 -17.23 -10.97 -10.22
CA SER A 309 -17.34 -10.46 -8.85
C SER A 309 -16.15 -9.56 -8.50
N LEU A 310 -16.30 -8.72 -7.46
CA LEU A 310 -15.20 -7.91 -6.93
C LEU A 310 -13.98 -8.79 -6.59
N SER A 311 -14.22 -9.98 -6.02
CA SER A 311 -13.21 -10.97 -5.65
C SER A 311 -12.39 -11.49 -6.83
N ASP A 312 -13.01 -11.61 -8.02
CA ASP A 312 -12.34 -12.09 -9.25
C ASP A 312 -11.45 -11.00 -9.90
N LEU A 313 -11.62 -9.73 -9.51
CA LEU A 313 -10.85 -8.58 -10.00
C LEU A 313 -9.73 -8.17 -9.03
N ARG A 314 -9.63 -8.84 -7.89
CA ARG A 314 -8.60 -8.63 -6.88
C ARG A 314 -7.29 -9.29 -7.28
N LEU A 315 -6.18 -8.59 -7.09
CA LEU A 315 -4.85 -9.01 -7.50
C LEU A 315 -4.04 -9.43 -6.27
N SER A 316 -4.06 -10.73 -5.96
CA SER A 316 -3.40 -11.28 -4.77
C SER A 316 -1.87 -11.11 -4.78
N GLU A 317 -1.23 -11.07 -5.96
CA GLU A 317 0.23 -10.87 -6.09
C GLU A 317 0.69 -9.48 -5.64
N TYR A 318 -0.19 -8.47 -5.76
CA TYR A 318 0.04 -7.08 -5.33
C TYR A 318 -0.57 -6.77 -3.95
N SER A 319 -1.22 -7.74 -3.32
CA SER A 319 -1.97 -7.53 -2.08
C SER A 319 -1.22 -8.10 -0.88
N SER A 320 -1.27 -7.41 0.27
CA SER A 320 -0.82 -8.03 1.52
C SER A 320 -1.71 -9.22 1.89
N THR A 321 -1.14 -10.22 2.57
CA THR A 321 -1.90 -11.37 3.12
C THR A 321 -2.96 -10.94 4.14
N SER A 322 -2.83 -9.74 4.70
CA SER A 322 -3.76 -9.11 5.64
C SER A 322 -4.86 -8.26 4.98
N CYS A 323 -4.85 -8.10 3.65
CA CYS A 323 -5.65 -7.06 2.99
C CYS A 323 -7.17 -7.23 3.18
N GLU A 324 -7.65 -8.47 3.20
CA GLU A 324 -9.08 -8.84 3.37
C GLU A 324 -9.60 -8.67 4.80
N MET A 325 -8.74 -8.54 5.82
CA MET A 325 -9.19 -8.55 7.22
C MET A 325 -10.22 -7.45 7.45
N GLN A 326 -11.45 -7.78 7.81
CA GLN A 326 -12.48 -6.78 8.05
C GLN A 326 -12.32 -6.16 9.44
N TYR A 327 -12.40 -4.83 9.49
CA TYR A 327 -12.43 -4.05 10.71
C TYR A 327 -13.79 -3.35 10.83
N SER A 328 -14.19 -3.05 12.06
CA SER A 328 -15.36 -2.24 12.36
C SER A 328 -14.99 -1.33 13.53
N GLU A 329 -15.22 -0.03 13.38
CA GLU A 329 -15.06 0.95 14.45
C GLU A 329 -16.40 1.63 14.75
N THR A 330 -16.54 2.17 15.96
CA THR A 330 -17.73 2.94 16.33
C THR A 330 -17.94 4.12 15.39
N ALA A 331 -19.19 4.41 15.03
CA ALA A 331 -19.52 5.62 14.25
C ALA A 331 -19.05 6.87 14.99
N ASP A 332 -18.40 7.79 14.27
CA ASP A 332 -17.94 9.06 14.84
C ASP A 332 -19.12 10.02 15.00
N SER A 333 -19.54 10.22 16.25
CA SER A 333 -20.67 11.09 16.60
C SER A 333 -20.41 12.58 16.43
N THR A 334 -19.19 12.99 16.03
CA THR A 334 -18.90 14.38 15.64
C THR A 334 -19.25 14.67 14.18
N ILE A 335 -19.43 13.64 13.35
CA ILE A 335 -19.77 13.78 11.92
C ILE A 335 -21.26 14.11 11.76
N ASN A 336 -21.55 15.32 11.28
CA ASN A 336 -22.90 15.71 10.88
C ASN A 336 -23.16 15.34 9.41
N CYS A 337 -23.73 14.15 9.18
CA CYS A 337 -24.11 13.66 7.86
C CYS A 337 -25.01 14.63 7.06
N THR A 338 -25.85 15.44 7.72
CA THR A 338 -26.70 16.42 7.02
C THR A 338 -25.83 17.49 6.35
N SER A 339 -24.89 18.09 7.08
CA SER A 339 -23.99 19.12 6.53
C SER A 339 -22.94 18.56 5.56
N VAL A 340 -22.56 17.30 5.72
CA VAL A 340 -21.81 16.55 4.68
C VAL A 340 -22.64 16.46 3.41
N THR A 341 -23.91 16.05 3.51
CA THR A 341 -24.82 15.88 2.37
C THR A 341 -25.10 17.22 1.67
N GLU A 342 -25.32 18.30 2.42
CA GLU A 342 -25.43 19.67 1.90
C GLU A 342 -24.18 20.06 1.09
N ARG A 343 -22.97 19.79 1.60
CA ARG A 343 -21.72 20.12 0.90
C ARG A 343 -21.47 19.24 -0.33
N CYS A 344 -21.78 17.93 -0.27
CA CYS A 344 -21.67 17.05 -1.44
C CYS A 344 -22.63 17.48 -2.56
N ASN A 345 -23.86 17.90 -2.22
CA ASN A 345 -24.85 18.38 -3.19
C ASN A 345 -24.48 19.70 -3.90
N LEU A 346 -23.39 20.38 -3.54
CA LEU A 346 -22.88 21.52 -4.32
C LEU A 346 -22.61 21.17 -5.80
N LEU A 347 -22.39 19.90 -6.13
CA LEU A 347 -22.27 19.41 -7.51
C LEU A 347 -23.56 19.56 -8.34
N LYS A 348 -24.73 19.73 -7.71
CA LYS A 348 -26.01 20.05 -8.38
C LYS A 348 -26.18 21.54 -8.67
N GLU A 349 -25.30 22.40 -8.17
CA GLU A 349 -25.42 23.86 -8.28
C GLU A 349 -24.38 24.47 -9.24
N ALA A 350 -24.63 25.70 -9.70
CA ALA A 350 -23.64 26.45 -10.48
C ALA A 350 -22.35 26.71 -9.64
N PRO A 351 -21.13 26.60 -10.23
CA PRO A 351 -20.87 26.40 -11.66
C PRO A 351 -20.95 24.94 -12.13
N PHE A 352 -20.92 23.94 -11.23
CA PHE A 352 -20.93 22.52 -11.58
C PHE A 352 -22.13 22.11 -12.44
N SER A 353 -23.30 22.71 -12.20
CA SER A 353 -24.54 22.46 -12.96
C SER A 353 -24.46 22.71 -14.47
N SER A 354 -23.38 23.31 -14.98
CA SER A 354 -23.08 23.37 -16.43
C SER A 354 -22.78 22.00 -17.03
N CYS A 355 -22.17 21.09 -16.27
CA CYS A 355 -21.73 19.77 -16.71
C CYS A 355 -22.77 18.66 -16.50
N ASN A 356 -23.83 18.90 -15.73
CA ASN A 356 -24.73 17.85 -15.22
C ASN A 356 -25.61 17.19 -16.30
N THR A 357 -25.51 17.65 -17.56
CA THR A 357 -26.09 17.01 -18.74
C THR A 357 -25.17 15.97 -19.38
N ASP A 358 -23.86 16.13 -19.18
CA ASP A 358 -22.81 15.35 -19.86
C ASP A 358 -22.17 14.34 -18.91
N ILE A 359 -22.15 14.66 -17.60
CA ILE A 359 -21.75 13.77 -16.50
C ILE A 359 -22.80 13.85 -15.40
N ASP A 360 -23.35 12.71 -14.98
CA ASP A 360 -24.24 12.67 -13.82
C ASP A 360 -23.45 12.97 -12.52
N PRO A 361 -23.84 13.97 -11.71
CA PRO A 361 -23.21 14.22 -10.42
C PRO A 361 -23.60 13.20 -9.34
N GLU A 362 -24.69 12.44 -9.48
CA GLU A 362 -25.20 11.59 -8.39
C GLU A 362 -24.20 10.53 -7.89
N PRO A 363 -23.44 9.81 -8.76
CA PRO A 363 -22.41 8.88 -8.30
C PRO A 363 -21.30 9.55 -7.49
N TYR A 364 -20.92 10.78 -7.85
CA TYR A 364 -19.92 11.57 -7.13
C TYR A 364 -20.47 12.10 -5.80
N ILE A 365 -21.76 12.42 -5.74
CA ILE A 365 -22.46 12.80 -4.51
C ILE A 365 -22.55 11.62 -3.56
N THR A 366 -22.97 10.43 -4.03
CA THR A 366 -23.03 9.21 -3.22
C THR A 366 -21.65 8.79 -2.72
N ALA A 367 -20.61 8.81 -3.57
CA ALA A 367 -19.24 8.54 -3.15
C ALA A 367 -18.76 9.52 -2.06
N CYS A 368 -19.11 10.81 -2.20
CA CYS A 368 -18.84 11.86 -1.23
C CYS A 368 -19.56 11.63 0.10
N THR A 369 -20.88 11.37 0.09
CA THR A 369 -21.67 11.17 1.32
C THR A 369 -21.27 9.89 2.05
N ASP A 370 -21.14 8.77 1.36
CA ASP A 370 -20.90 7.47 1.99
C ASP A 370 -19.51 7.37 2.62
N THR A 371 -18.54 8.10 2.06
CA THR A 371 -17.21 8.25 2.65
C THR A 371 -17.23 9.23 3.82
N LEU A 372 -17.74 10.45 3.62
CA LEU A 372 -17.66 11.53 4.61
C LEU A 372 -18.65 11.37 5.78
N CYS A 373 -19.63 10.47 5.69
CA CYS A 373 -20.46 10.04 6.82
C CYS A 373 -19.77 9.01 7.74
N LYS A 374 -18.69 8.35 7.27
CA LYS A 374 -17.93 7.36 8.05
C LYS A 374 -16.57 7.89 8.50
N TYR A 375 -15.95 8.75 7.68
CA TYR A 375 -14.64 9.31 7.89
C TYR A 375 -14.73 10.84 7.93
N PRO A 376 -14.14 11.53 8.92
CA PRO A 376 -14.27 12.97 9.07
C PRO A 376 -13.68 13.75 7.88
N ALA A 377 -14.23 14.92 7.58
CA ALA A 377 -13.85 15.75 6.42
C ALA A 377 -12.50 16.49 6.58
N VAL A 378 -11.45 15.74 6.88
CA VAL A 378 -10.04 16.17 7.03
C VAL A 378 -9.20 15.62 5.88
N ASP A 379 -7.88 15.88 5.87
CA ASP A 379 -6.93 15.30 4.89
C ASP A 379 -7.34 15.55 3.43
N GLY A 380 -7.79 16.76 3.13
CA GLY A 380 -8.21 17.18 1.78
C GLY A 380 -9.53 16.56 1.27
N LEU A 381 -10.11 15.56 1.96
CA LEU A 381 -11.33 14.86 1.53
C LEU A 381 -12.53 15.80 1.35
N ASN A 382 -12.58 16.86 2.15
CA ASN A 382 -13.57 17.94 2.07
C ASN A 382 -13.59 18.67 0.70
N CYS A 383 -12.59 18.44 -0.14
CA CYS A 383 -12.47 18.92 -1.51
C CYS A 383 -12.22 17.80 -2.53
N GLN A 384 -11.81 16.59 -2.14
CA GLN A 384 -11.39 15.52 -3.06
C GLN A 384 -12.49 15.17 -4.08
N PHE A 385 -13.71 14.86 -3.62
CA PHE A 385 -14.82 14.51 -4.51
C PHE A 385 -15.24 15.67 -5.43
N LEU A 386 -15.11 16.92 -4.95
CA LEU A 386 -15.39 18.12 -5.73
C LEU A 386 -14.32 18.34 -6.82
N LYS A 387 -13.03 18.09 -6.52
CA LYS A 387 -11.94 18.07 -7.50
C LYS A 387 -12.14 16.98 -8.55
N ALA A 388 -12.53 15.78 -8.11
CA ALA A 388 -12.77 14.64 -8.99
C ALA A 388 -13.85 14.96 -10.03
N TYR A 389 -15.02 15.46 -9.60
CA TYR A 389 -16.06 15.90 -10.52
C TYR A 389 -15.61 17.09 -11.38
N ALA A 390 -14.94 18.09 -10.79
CA ALA A 390 -14.41 19.25 -11.53
C ALA A 390 -13.45 18.85 -12.66
N ARG A 391 -12.61 17.83 -12.42
CA ARG A 391 -11.66 17.32 -13.42
C ARG A 391 -12.36 16.41 -14.44
N ALA A 392 -13.27 15.53 -14.02
CA ALA A 392 -14.06 14.72 -14.94
C ALA A 392 -14.81 15.62 -15.94
N CYS A 393 -15.47 16.67 -15.43
CA CYS A 393 -16.15 17.69 -16.22
C CYS A 393 -15.22 18.41 -17.20
N ARG A 394 -13.97 18.73 -16.82
CA ARG A 394 -12.98 19.34 -17.71
C ARG A 394 -12.42 18.39 -18.78
N LEU A 395 -12.63 17.09 -18.65
CA LEU A 395 -12.27 16.09 -19.66
C LEU A 395 -13.40 15.80 -20.66
N GLN A 396 -14.61 16.33 -20.42
CA GLN A 396 -15.78 16.16 -21.27
C GLN A 396 -16.25 17.52 -21.82
N GLY A 397 -16.42 17.63 -23.13
CA GLY A 397 -16.88 18.88 -23.76
C GLY A 397 -15.91 20.05 -23.59
N ASN A 398 -16.45 21.26 -23.35
CA ASN A 398 -15.70 22.51 -23.24
C ASN A 398 -16.22 23.37 -22.06
N HIS A 399 -16.39 22.75 -20.89
CA HIS A 399 -17.03 23.36 -19.73
C HIS A 399 -16.07 24.22 -18.88
N THR A 400 -16.25 25.53 -18.93
CA THR A 400 -15.52 26.49 -18.08
C THR A 400 -16.15 26.59 -16.69
N LEU A 401 -15.70 25.74 -15.76
CA LEU A 401 -16.08 25.75 -14.33
C LEU A 401 -15.53 26.98 -13.55
N ASP A 402 -15.65 28.19 -14.09
CA ASP A 402 -15.00 29.36 -13.52
C ASP A 402 -15.57 29.71 -12.13
N GLY A 403 -14.68 30.02 -11.19
CA GLY A 403 -15.02 30.32 -9.80
C GLY A 403 -15.39 29.11 -8.92
N TRP A 404 -15.32 27.85 -9.42
CA TRP A 404 -15.69 26.67 -8.61
C TRP A 404 -14.85 26.56 -7.32
N THR A 405 -13.55 26.84 -7.42
CA THR A 405 -12.60 26.87 -6.31
C THR A 405 -13.01 27.90 -5.25
N SER A 406 -13.32 29.13 -5.68
CA SER A 406 -13.77 30.22 -4.82
C SER A 406 -15.12 29.94 -4.14
N LYS A 407 -16.06 29.28 -4.82
CA LYS A 407 -17.36 28.90 -4.22
C LYS A 407 -17.20 27.80 -3.15
N THR A 408 -16.31 26.84 -3.39
CA THR A 408 -16.18 25.63 -2.55
C THR A 408 -15.16 25.77 -1.42
N GLY A 409 -14.27 26.77 -1.49
CA GLY A 409 -13.13 26.94 -0.60
C GLY A 409 -11.96 25.99 -0.90
N CYS A 410 -11.89 25.45 -2.11
CA CYS A 410 -10.93 24.42 -2.51
C CYS A 410 -9.82 24.96 -3.42
N SER A 411 -8.55 24.63 -3.15
CA SER A 411 -7.48 24.80 -4.16
C SER A 411 -7.63 23.80 -5.32
N SER A 412 -7.18 24.17 -6.51
CA SER A 412 -7.02 23.28 -7.67
C SER A 412 -5.76 22.41 -7.65
N GLU A 413 -4.81 22.69 -6.74
CA GLU A 413 -3.54 21.95 -6.61
C GLU A 413 -3.76 20.55 -5.99
N ALA A 414 -2.83 19.63 -6.20
CA ALA A 414 -2.82 18.33 -5.50
C ALA A 414 -2.71 18.54 -3.99
N PHE A 415 -3.53 17.80 -3.22
CA PHE A 415 -3.35 17.77 -1.76
C PHE A 415 -2.07 16.95 -1.47
N CYS A 416 -1.23 17.39 -0.53
CA CYS A 416 0.05 16.75 -0.23
C CYS A 416 1.08 16.67 -1.39
N GLN A 417 1.01 17.52 -2.41
CA GLN A 417 2.05 17.59 -3.45
C GLN A 417 3.46 17.75 -2.83
N ASP A 418 4.44 17.05 -3.40
CA ASP A 418 5.85 17.00 -2.96
C ASP A 418 6.07 16.43 -1.53
N ARG A 419 5.03 15.94 -0.85
CA ARG A 419 5.12 15.32 0.49
C ARG A 419 4.90 13.81 0.43
N THR A 420 5.99 13.07 0.29
CA THR A 420 6.00 11.60 0.42
C THR A 420 6.10 11.17 1.88
N CYS A 421 5.52 10.02 2.23
CA CYS A 421 5.52 9.45 3.58
C CYS A 421 5.94 7.97 3.57
N SER A 422 6.27 7.43 4.74
CA SER A 422 6.67 6.01 4.88
C SER A 422 5.49 5.06 4.69
N ASP A 423 5.78 3.78 4.45
CA ASP A 423 4.78 2.75 4.10
C ASP A 423 3.63 2.60 5.14
N HIS A 424 3.97 2.77 6.42
CA HIS A 424 3.07 2.72 7.57
C HIS A 424 2.35 4.06 7.88
N GLU A 425 2.60 5.09 7.08
CA GLU A 425 2.05 6.43 7.18
C GLU A 425 1.19 6.77 5.94
N PHE A 426 0.42 7.85 6.05
CA PHE A 426 -0.21 8.53 4.92
C PHE A 426 -0.02 10.04 5.08
N CYS A 427 -0.06 10.82 3.98
CA CYS A 427 0.01 12.27 4.09
C CYS A 427 -1.37 12.88 4.43
N GLY A 428 -1.39 13.87 5.33
CA GLY A 428 -2.61 14.51 5.83
C GLY A 428 -2.38 15.96 6.31
N GLU A 429 -3.45 16.59 6.78
CA GLU A 429 -3.46 18.02 7.16
C GLU A 429 -2.94 18.24 8.59
N LYS A 430 -1.90 19.06 8.76
CA LYS A 430 -1.28 19.38 10.07
C LYS A 430 -1.97 20.57 10.75
N THR A 431 -2.42 21.54 9.95
CA THR A 431 -2.95 22.84 10.39
C THR A 431 -4.00 23.33 9.40
N VAL A 432 -4.97 24.11 9.87
CA VAL A 432 -6.01 24.75 9.03
C VAL A 432 -5.42 25.83 8.08
N SER A 433 -4.12 26.13 8.20
CA SER A 433 -3.36 26.95 7.24
C SER A 433 -2.86 26.15 6.03
N GLY A 434 -3.10 24.84 5.96
CA GLY A 434 -2.74 23.98 4.83
C GLY A 434 -1.36 23.33 4.91
N ASP A 435 -0.66 23.41 6.06
CA ASP A 435 0.61 22.68 6.22
C ASP A 435 0.32 21.17 6.24
N THR A 436 1.09 20.37 5.48
CA THR A 436 0.91 18.92 5.42
C THR A 436 1.97 18.18 6.24
N ARG A 437 1.63 16.97 6.72
CA ARG A 437 2.60 16.05 7.32
C ARG A 437 2.18 14.59 7.13
N CYS A 438 3.08 13.70 7.53
CA CYS A 438 2.78 12.27 7.65
C CYS A 438 2.03 11.99 8.97
N PHE A 439 1.04 11.09 8.89
CA PHE A 439 0.23 10.58 9.99
C PHE A 439 0.29 9.05 9.97
N CYS A 440 0.23 8.40 11.14
CA CYS A 440 0.23 6.94 11.18
C CYS A 440 -1.07 6.38 10.59
N ARG A 441 -0.97 5.31 9.80
CA ARG A 441 -2.15 4.50 9.44
C ARG A 441 -2.75 3.85 10.69
N ALA A 442 -4.07 3.75 10.74
CA ALA A 442 -4.81 3.26 11.90
C ALA A 442 -4.54 1.77 12.20
N ILE A 443 -4.40 0.92 11.18
CA ILE A 443 -4.08 -0.51 11.34
C ILE A 443 -2.68 -0.68 11.92
N PHE A 444 -1.70 0.08 11.45
CA PHE A 444 -0.33 0.02 11.99
C PHE A 444 -0.24 0.59 13.41
N SER A 445 -0.95 1.69 13.69
CA SER A 445 -0.86 2.37 14.98
C SER A 445 -1.67 1.70 16.09
N SER A 446 -2.70 0.90 15.79
CA SER A 446 -3.56 0.34 16.85
C SER A 446 -2.81 -0.58 17.80
N LYS A 447 -1.84 -1.39 17.32
CA LYS A 447 -0.97 -2.22 18.18
C LYS A 447 -0.18 -1.43 19.24
N TYR A 448 0.02 -0.13 19.04
CA TYR A 448 0.64 0.77 20.02
C TYR A 448 -0.42 1.51 20.84
N GLN A 449 -1.47 2.03 20.20
CA GLN A 449 -2.54 2.79 20.86
C GLN A 449 -3.29 1.94 21.91
N GLU A 450 -3.55 0.67 21.61
CA GLU A 450 -4.25 -0.28 22.50
C GLU A 450 -3.50 -0.53 23.82
N ILE A 451 -2.17 -0.36 23.83
CA ILE A 451 -1.31 -0.44 25.02
C ILE A 451 -0.77 0.94 25.48
N ASN A 452 -1.24 2.04 24.87
CA ASN A 452 -0.75 3.40 25.06
C ASN A 452 0.79 3.55 24.93
N SER A 453 1.40 2.81 24.00
CA SER A 453 2.82 2.95 23.64
C SER A 453 3.04 3.99 22.53
N LEU A 454 4.30 4.41 22.39
CA LEU A 454 4.80 5.25 21.29
C LEU A 454 5.78 4.49 20.37
N GLY A 455 5.97 3.19 20.60
CA GLY A 455 7.00 2.38 19.95
C GLY A 455 6.94 0.90 20.30
N ASP A 456 7.85 0.13 19.72
CA ASP A 456 8.00 -1.30 19.99
C ASP A 456 8.64 -1.56 21.37
N PRO A 457 8.47 -2.76 21.96
CA PRO A 457 9.05 -3.12 23.25
C PRO A 457 10.57 -3.02 23.28
N THR A 458 11.15 -2.76 24.46
CA THR A 458 12.60 -2.74 24.67
C THR A 458 13.26 -4.05 24.24
N VAL A 459 14.19 -3.96 23.30
CA VAL A 459 15.07 -5.07 22.92
C VAL A 459 16.23 -5.10 23.91
N CYS A 460 16.35 -6.21 24.63
CA CYS A 460 17.33 -6.41 25.70
C CYS A 460 18.37 -7.46 25.29
N MET A 461 19.65 -7.13 25.42
CA MET A 461 20.76 -8.09 25.29
C MET A 461 21.52 -8.19 26.63
N GLN A 462 22.76 -8.68 26.61
CA GLN A 462 23.56 -8.92 27.82
C GLN A 462 24.11 -7.65 28.47
N ASP A 463 24.48 -6.67 27.64
CA ASP A 463 25.16 -5.42 28.01
C ASP A 463 24.58 -4.17 27.29
N SER A 464 23.65 -4.38 26.35
CA SER A 464 22.97 -3.32 25.59
C SER A 464 21.46 -3.41 25.68
N ALA A 465 20.78 -2.27 25.54
CA ALA A 465 19.35 -2.22 25.32
C ALA A 465 18.98 -1.08 24.36
N SER A 466 17.95 -1.32 23.55
CA SER A 466 17.40 -0.35 22.60
C SER A 466 15.88 -0.36 22.61
N VAL A 467 15.29 0.79 22.33
CA VAL A 467 13.84 1.00 22.19
C VAL A 467 13.60 1.88 20.96
N THR A 468 12.64 1.51 20.14
CA THR A 468 12.37 2.16 18.86
C THR A 468 10.97 2.77 18.86
N LEU A 469 10.90 4.09 18.70
CA LEU A 469 9.68 4.88 18.71
C LEU A 469 9.21 5.17 17.27
N VAL A 470 7.91 5.29 17.07
CA VAL A 470 7.31 5.60 15.75
C VAL A 470 7.27 7.11 15.55
N GLY A 471 7.88 7.62 14.47
CA GLY A 471 7.94 9.06 14.18
C GLY A 471 6.57 9.74 14.14
N CYS A 472 5.61 9.17 13.40
CA CYS A 472 4.27 9.75 13.31
C CYS A 472 3.51 9.75 14.65
N LEU A 473 3.72 8.76 15.55
CA LEU A 473 3.12 8.77 16.89
C LEU A 473 3.73 9.86 17.79
N LEU A 474 5.01 10.18 17.59
CA LEU A 474 5.65 11.31 18.26
C LEU A 474 5.09 12.64 17.74
N GLU A 475 4.93 12.83 16.43
CA GLU A 475 4.29 14.04 15.86
C GLU A 475 2.82 14.19 16.28
N ASP A 476 2.07 13.08 16.41
CA ASP A 476 0.69 13.06 16.94
C ASP A 476 0.59 13.49 18.41
N LYS A 477 1.68 13.38 19.19
CA LYS A 477 1.81 13.94 20.54
C LYS A 477 2.53 15.30 20.58
N HIS A 478 2.84 15.88 19.42
CA HIS A 478 3.64 17.10 19.24
C HIS A 478 5.07 17.00 19.81
N ILE A 479 5.63 15.79 19.84
CA ILE A 479 6.99 15.51 20.29
C ILE A 479 7.94 15.55 19.09
N ASN A 480 8.82 16.55 19.05
CA ASN A 480 9.93 16.55 18.08
C ASN A 480 11.04 15.60 18.57
N TYR A 481 11.26 14.50 17.85
CA TYR A 481 12.29 13.50 18.18
C TYR A 481 13.71 14.09 18.26
N SER A 482 14.03 15.13 17.49
CA SER A 482 15.36 15.76 17.50
C SER A 482 15.67 16.48 18.81
N ALA A 483 14.64 16.81 19.61
CA ALA A 483 14.76 17.39 20.94
C ALA A 483 14.81 16.32 22.06
N LEU A 484 14.77 15.03 21.72
CA LEU A 484 14.88 13.93 22.68
C LEU A 484 16.32 13.44 22.82
N GLN A 485 16.66 13.02 24.03
CA GLN A 485 17.96 12.48 24.43
C GLN A 485 17.76 11.43 25.53
N LEU A 486 18.74 10.55 25.74
CA LEU A 486 18.82 9.72 26.94
C LEU A 486 19.29 10.54 28.16
N ASN A 487 19.51 9.87 29.30
CA ASN A 487 20.10 10.44 30.51
C ASN A 487 21.41 11.23 30.24
N TYR A 488 22.17 10.87 29.21
CA TYR A 488 23.35 11.62 28.76
C TYR A 488 23.08 12.43 27.47
N PRO A 489 23.29 13.78 27.44
CA PRO A 489 22.79 14.65 26.36
C PRO A 489 23.33 14.44 24.93
N THR A 490 24.44 13.72 24.76
CA THR A 490 24.98 13.39 23.43
C THR A 490 24.30 12.18 22.81
N CYS A 491 23.63 11.34 23.62
CA CYS A 491 22.89 10.17 23.13
C CYS A 491 21.48 10.57 22.71
N ARG A 492 21.30 10.84 21.42
CA ARG A 492 20.01 11.14 20.78
C ARG A 492 19.49 9.93 20.00
N GLY A 493 18.22 9.97 19.66
CA GLY A 493 17.60 8.97 18.80
C GLY A 493 18.16 9.03 17.38
N GLN A 494 18.41 7.86 16.79
CA GLN A 494 18.77 7.72 15.39
C GLN A 494 17.50 7.45 14.58
N VAL A 495 17.28 8.23 13.52
CA VAL A 495 16.15 8.07 12.60
C VAL A 495 16.53 7.10 11.50
N ASP A 496 15.62 6.18 11.19
CA ASP A 496 15.60 5.47 9.92
C ASP A 496 14.77 6.31 8.92
N GLU A 497 15.42 6.86 7.89
CA GLU A 497 14.80 7.73 6.88
C GLU A 497 13.85 6.97 5.93
N LEU A 498 13.88 5.63 5.90
CA LEU A 498 12.97 4.80 5.10
C LEU A 498 11.72 4.37 5.89
N THR A 499 11.87 4.13 7.19
CA THR A 499 10.75 3.70 8.06
C THR A 499 10.23 4.80 8.99
N HIS A 500 10.82 6.00 9.00
CA HIS A 500 10.54 7.08 9.97
C HIS A 500 10.52 6.63 11.45
N MET A 501 11.17 5.51 11.78
CA MET A 501 11.29 5.02 13.16
C MET A 501 12.54 5.60 13.83
N VAL A 502 12.46 5.90 15.13
CA VAL A 502 13.51 6.57 15.89
C VAL A 502 14.00 5.66 17.02
N THR A 503 15.21 5.11 16.86
CA THR A 503 15.81 4.19 17.81
C THR A 503 16.70 4.91 18.82
N PHE A 504 16.46 4.67 20.11
CA PHE A 504 17.31 5.10 21.22
C PHE A 504 17.92 3.85 21.86
N GLY A 505 19.19 3.91 22.25
CA GLY A 505 19.83 2.77 22.91
C GLY A 505 21.19 3.10 23.52
N PHE A 506 21.73 2.11 24.23
CA PHE A 506 23.04 2.15 24.88
C PHE A 506 23.69 0.76 24.82
N ASN A 507 25.01 0.70 24.98
CA ASN A 507 25.77 -0.55 25.04
C ASN A 507 26.97 -0.43 25.99
N SER A 508 27.79 -1.49 26.06
CA SER A 508 29.05 -1.56 26.82
C SER A 508 30.07 -0.46 26.49
N SER A 509 30.08 0.06 25.25
CA SER A 509 30.99 1.12 24.81
C SER A 509 30.48 2.53 25.12
N ASN A 510 29.17 2.73 25.14
CA ASN A 510 28.52 3.98 25.54
C ASN A 510 27.23 3.69 26.31
N SER A 511 27.29 3.83 27.64
CA SER A 511 26.18 3.55 28.55
C SER A 511 25.10 4.63 28.57
N CYS A 512 25.31 5.79 27.94
CA CYS A 512 24.35 6.88 27.84
C CYS A 512 23.64 7.29 29.15
N GLY A 513 24.30 7.11 30.30
CA GLY A 513 23.74 7.40 31.62
C GLY A 513 22.74 6.35 32.15
N THR A 514 22.77 5.12 31.66
CA THR A 514 21.97 4.00 32.18
C THR A 514 22.25 3.75 33.67
N VAL A 515 21.19 3.62 34.45
CA VAL A 515 21.20 3.27 35.87
C VAL A 515 21.04 1.76 36.00
N VAL A 516 21.95 1.10 36.72
CA VAL A 516 21.87 -0.34 37.01
C VAL A 516 21.47 -0.55 38.47
N THR A 517 20.55 -1.48 38.70
CA THR A 517 20.03 -1.84 40.03
C THR A 517 19.91 -3.35 40.17
N THR A 518 19.84 -3.88 41.39
CA THR A 518 19.81 -5.33 41.66
C THR A 518 18.76 -5.67 42.70
N ASN A 519 17.91 -6.66 42.43
CA ASN A 519 16.84 -7.10 43.31
C ASN A 519 16.91 -8.62 43.56
N ASN A 520 17.56 -9.02 44.65
CA ASN A 520 17.54 -10.36 45.30
C ASN A 520 17.92 -11.63 44.47
N SER A 521 18.02 -11.52 43.15
CA SER A 521 18.45 -12.53 42.17
C SER A 521 18.47 -11.95 40.75
N GLN A 522 17.86 -10.76 40.55
CA GLN A 522 17.76 -10.08 39.27
C GLN A 522 18.67 -8.84 39.16
N VAL A 523 19.31 -8.67 38.01
CA VAL A 523 19.96 -7.41 37.57
C VAL A 523 18.99 -6.64 36.68
N ILE A 524 18.87 -5.33 36.89
CA ILE A 524 17.94 -4.45 36.17
C ILE A 524 18.70 -3.24 35.64
N TYR A 525 18.75 -3.10 34.31
CA TYR A 525 19.26 -1.90 33.61
C TYR A 525 18.09 -0.97 33.31
N LYS A 526 18.22 0.35 33.52
CA LYS A 526 17.20 1.36 33.20
C LYS A 526 17.81 2.62 32.59
N ASN A 527 17.19 3.16 31.54
CA ASN A 527 17.46 4.51 31.03
C ASN A 527 16.13 5.23 30.74
N THR A 528 16.18 6.53 30.48
CA THR A 528 15.02 7.40 30.30
C THR A 528 15.24 8.29 29.07
N ILE A 529 14.34 8.21 28.08
CA ILE A 529 14.29 9.19 27.00
C ILE A 529 13.58 10.43 27.54
N MET A 530 14.22 11.59 27.44
CA MET A 530 13.71 12.87 27.93
C MET A 530 13.91 14.01 26.94
N THR A 531 13.09 15.05 27.05
CA THR A 531 13.31 16.30 26.30
C THR A 531 14.58 17.00 26.81
N GLN A 532 15.38 17.56 25.90
CA GLN A 532 16.59 18.31 26.24
C GLN A 532 16.29 19.46 27.21
N ASN A 533 17.00 19.49 28.34
CA ASN A 533 16.87 20.52 29.37
C ASN A 533 17.33 21.91 28.85
N SER A 534 16.37 22.78 28.56
CA SER A 534 16.59 24.22 28.31
C SER A 534 16.18 25.05 29.53
N MET A 535 16.86 26.18 29.78
CA MET A 535 16.50 27.12 30.87
C MET A 535 15.06 27.67 30.79
N ILE A 536 14.43 27.58 29.62
CA ILE A 536 13.02 27.89 29.41
C ILE A 536 12.43 26.75 28.57
N THR A 537 11.47 26.00 29.12
CA THR A 537 10.66 25.02 28.39
C THR A 537 9.27 25.61 28.15
N ARG A 538 8.82 25.66 26.89
CA ARG A 538 7.50 26.19 26.48
C ARG A 538 6.51 25.10 26.03
N HIS A 539 6.90 23.85 26.13
CA HIS A 539 6.15 22.66 25.71
C HIS A 539 6.20 21.61 26.82
N ASN A 540 5.33 20.60 26.75
CA ASN A 540 5.32 19.49 27.71
C ASN A 540 6.66 18.74 27.71
N GLN A 541 7.20 18.45 28.89
CA GLN A 541 8.39 17.63 29.02
C GLN A 541 8.02 16.16 28.82
N VAL A 542 8.75 15.49 27.93
CA VAL A 542 8.62 14.05 27.68
C VAL A 542 9.55 13.30 28.64
N TYR A 543 9.06 12.20 29.21
CA TYR A 543 9.84 11.23 29.97
C TYR A 543 9.32 9.83 29.63
N ILE A 544 10.16 8.99 29.02
CA ILE A 544 9.85 7.60 28.65
C ILE A 544 10.92 6.71 29.29
N ASP A 545 10.55 6.01 30.35
CA ASP A 545 11.40 5.04 31.04
C ASP A 545 11.42 3.70 30.30
N PHE A 546 12.60 3.10 30.13
CA PHE A 546 12.74 1.73 29.62
C PHE A 546 13.79 0.94 30.41
N SER A 547 13.57 -0.38 30.54
CA SER A 547 14.42 -1.24 31.37
C SER A 547 14.44 -2.71 30.95
N CYS A 548 15.53 -3.40 31.29
CA CYS A 548 15.80 -4.81 31.02
C CYS A 548 16.15 -5.59 32.31
N VAL A 549 15.73 -6.86 32.43
CA VAL A 549 15.86 -7.67 33.66
C VAL A 549 16.48 -9.05 33.36
N GLN A 550 17.47 -9.50 34.14
CA GLN A 550 18.12 -10.82 33.99
C GLN A 550 18.40 -11.54 35.33
N THR A 551 18.46 -12.88 35.34
CA THR A 551 18.60 -13.78 36.53
C THR A 551 19.88 -14.65 36.51
N GLN A 552 20.44 -15.03 37.67
CA GLN A 552 21.68 -15.84 37.81
C GLN A 552 21.47 -17.34 38.23
N PRO A 553 22.41 -18.28 37.92
CA PRO A 553 22.39 -19.72 38.30
C PRO A 553 23.54 -20.25 39.23
N ASP A 554 23.38 -21.46 39.85
CA ASP A 554 24.27 -22.11 40.88
C ASP A 554 24.54 -23.66 40.64
N ILE A 555 25.53 -24.34 41.31
CA ILE A 555 25.74 -25.86 41.38
C ILE A 555 26.75 -26.36 42.50
N LYS A 556 27.09 -27.69 42.67
CA LYS A 556 27.95 -28.33 43.75
C LYS A 556 29.12 -29.38 43.46
N THR A 557 29.06 -30.75 43.67
CA THR A 557 30.22 -31.67 44.13
C THR A 557 30.55 -33.14 43.53
N ALA A 558 31.80 -33.47 43.07
CA ALA A 558 32.81 -34.62 43.29
C ALA A 558 33.45 -35.73 42.25
N THR A 559 34.67 -35.64 41.57
CA THR A 559 36.11 -36.28 41.68
C THR A 559 37.31 -35.70 40.75
N PHE A 560 38.60 -35.41 41.17
CA PHE A 560 39.73 -34.73 40.37
C PHE A 560 40.65 -35.61 39.39
N ARG A 561 40.99 -35.11 38.16
CA ARG A 561 42.21 -35.23 37.26
C ARG A 561 42.15 -34.18 36.11
N ILE A 562 43.19 -33.50 35.61
CA ILE A 562 42.95 -32.40 34.62
C ILE A 562 42.27 -32.84 33.31
N ARG A 563 41.14 -32.18 32.95
CA ARG A 563 40.47 -32.36 31.64
C ARG A 563 40.94 -31.36 30.58
N ASP A 564 41.25 -30.12 30.98
CA ASP A 564 41.76 -29.03 30.13
C ASP A 564 43.00 -28.39 30.77
N SER A 565 44.17 -28.54 30.14
CA SER A 565 45.50 -28.17 30.69
C SER A 565 45.80 -26.67 30.75
N SER A 566 44.95 -25.86 30.12
CA SER A 566 44.93 -24.41 30.24
C SER A 566 43.52 -23.92 29.98
N VAL A 567 42.92 -23.25 30.95
CA VAL A 567 41.61 -22.63 30.77
C VAL A 567 41.83 -21.26 30.16
N ILE A 568 41.35 -21.09 28.93
CA ILE A 568 41.38 -19.86 28.17
C ILE A 568 39.94 -19.32 28.14
N GLN A 569 39.74 -18.16 28.75
CA GLN A 569 38.44 -17.52 28.91
C GLN A 569 38.52 -16.12 28.32
N HIS A 570 37.84 -15.91 27.19
CA HIS A 570 37.65 -14.58 26.63
C HIS A 570 36.67 -13.81 27.53
N ILE A 571 37.10 -12.66 28.04
CA ILE A 571 36.33 -11.80 28.93
C ILE A 571 36.04 -10.50 28.18
N THR A 572 34.83 -10.45 27.62
CA THR A 572 34.21 -9.25 27.06
C THR A 572 33.30 -8.63 28.12
N SER A 573 33.72 -7.54 28.75
CA SER A 573 32.99 -6.90 29.87
C SER A 573 33.18 -5.38 29.84
N GLY A 574 32.17 -4.66 29.34
CA GLY A 574 32.31 -3.23 29.05
C GLY A 574 33.26 -3.00 27.87
N VAL A 575 34.16 -2.02 27.99
CA VAL A 575 35.20 -1.73 26.98
C VAL A 575 36.39 -2.70 27.06
N TRP A 576 36.37 -3.66 27.99
CA TRP A 576 37.45 -4.64 28.16
C TRP A 576 37.13 -5.91 27.36
N ASP A 577 37.88 -6.13 26.28
CA ASP A 577 38.01 -7.42 25.59
C ASP A 577 39.43 -7.94 25.83
N TYR A 578 39.55 -9.02 26.58
CA TYR A 578 40.84 -9.66 26.84
C TYR A 578 40.71 -11.16 27.08
N THR A 579 41.78 -11.88 26.75
CA THR A 579 41.85 -13.32 26.91
C THR A 579 42.53 -13.64 28.23
N LEU A 580 41.75 -14.05 29.24
CA LEU A 580 42.28 -14.52 30.52
C LEU A 580 42.67 -15.99 30.39
N THR A 581 43.92 -16.31 30.70
CA THR A 581 44.44 -17.68 30.74
C THR A 581 44.81 -18.05 32.18
N MET A 582 44.26 -19.16 32.70
CA MET A 582 44.80 -19.85 33.87
C MET A 582 45.50 -21.13 33.43
N LYS A 583 46.77 -21.28 33.85
CA LYS A 583 47.59 -22.46 33.52
C LYS A 583 48.40 -22.92 34.73
N ALA A 584 48.43 -24.24 34.96
CA ALA A 584 49.22 -24.86 36.02
C ALA A 584 50.50 -25.50 35.47
N PHE A 585 51.53 -25.57 36.31
CA PHE A 585 52.86 -26.08 35.99
C PHE A 585 53.42 -26.94 37.13
N THR A 586 54.28 -27.90 36.78
CA THR A 586 55.00 -28.79 37.72
C THR A 586 56.40 -28.29 38.09
N ASP A 587 56.82 -27.12 37.60
CA ASP A 587 58.11 -26.50 37.90
C ASP A 587 58.03 -25.01 38.21
N ALA A 588 58.99 -24.51 39.00
CA ALA A 588 59.07 -23.11 39.38
C ALA A 588 59.45 -22.15 38.24
N GLY A 589 59.91 -22.65 37.09
CA GLY A 589 60.17 -21.88 35.88
C GLY A 589 58.94 -21.66 35.01
N ARG A 590 57.83 -22.37 35.26
CA ARG A 590 56.62 -22.40 34.42
C ARG A 590 56.93 -22.89 33.00
N THR A 591 57.69 -23.99 32.91
CA THR A 591 58.13 -24.61 31.65
C THR A 591 57.45 -25.95 31.35
N GLN A 592 57.04 -26.68 32.39
CA GLN A 592 56.36 -27.97 32.32
C GLN A 592 54.90 -27.80 32.76
N ALA A 593 53.98 -27.76 31.80
CA ALA A 593 52.55 -27.64 32.08
C ALA A 593 52.00 -28.88 32.81
N VAL A 594 50.98 -28.71 33.65
CA VAL A 594 50.15 -29.84 34.10
C VAL A 594 49.16 -30.15 32.99
N GLU A 595 49.37 -31.27 32.29
CA GLU A 595 48.50 -31.73 31.22
C GLU A 595 47.59 -32.87 31.70
N SER A 596 46.64 -33.30 30.87
CA SER A 596 45.67 -34.34 31.25
C SER A 596 46.29 -35.72 31.51
N SER A 597 47.53 -35.93 31.06
CA SER A 597 48.37 -37.09 31.37
C SER A 597 49.41 -36.85 32.49
N THR A 598 49.43 -35.67 33.10
CA THR A 598 50.40 -35.34 34.17
C THR A 598 49.86 -35.81 35.51
N GLU A 599 50.42 -36.91 36.03
CA GLU A 599 50.17 -37.35 37.41
C GLU A 599 50.68 -36.30 38.40
N VAL A 600 49.83 -35.87 39.33
CA VAL A 600 50.19 -34.96 40.42
C VAL A 600 49.87 -35.62 41.75
N GLN A 601 50.86 -35.69 42.63
CA GLN A 601 50.78 -36.37 43.92
C GLN A 601 50.28 -35.44 45.03
N LEU A 602 49.66 -35.99 46.08
CA LEU A 602 49.34 -35.23 47.29
C LEU A 602 50.62 -34.61 47.89
N ASN A 603 50.49 -33.38 48.38
CA ASN A 603 51.57 -32.52 48.86
C ASN A 603 52.63 -32.13 47.81
N GLN A 604 52.48 -32.51 46.53
CA GLN A 604 53.32 -31.99 45.45
C GLN A 604 53.05 -30.49 45.26
N LYS A 605 54.11 -29.68 45.16
CA LYS A 605 53.97 -28.26 44.87
C LYS A 605 53.54 -28.07 43.41
N ILE A 606 52.51 -27.24 43.21
CA ILE A 606 52.02 -26.80 41.90
C ILE A 606 52.17 -25.29 41.80
N TRP A 607 52.57 -24.82 40.62
CA TRP A 607 52.70 -23.40 40.29
C TRP A 607 51.60 -23.01 39.31
N VAL A 608 50.96 -21.87 39.54
CA VAL A 608 49.82 -21.39 38.74
C VAL A 608 50.14 -20.01 38.20
N GLU A 609 49.96 -19.86 36.90
CA GLU A 609 49.97 -18.61 36.15
C GLU A 609 48.53 -18.17 35.88
N LEU A 610 48.27 -16.90 36.16
CA LEU A 610 47.10 -16.18 35.72
C LEU A 610 47.61 -15.05 34.83
N LYS A 611 47.35 -15.08 33.52
CA LYS A 611 47.77 -14.01 32.59
C LYS A 611 46.62 -13.51 31.74
N SER A 612 46.66 -12.24 31.36
CA SER A 612 45.68 -11.61 30.47
C SER A 612 46.36 -11.09 29.21
N ASP A 613 45.93 -11.60 28.05
CA ASP A 613 46.39 -11.15 26.73
C ASP A 613 45.33 -10.18 26.16
N GLY A 614 45.76 -8.98 25.75
CA GLY A 614 44.88 -7.91 25.25
C GLY A 614 44.74 -6.68 26.17
N LEU A 615 45.19 -6.77 27.43
CA LEU A 615 45.23 -5.62 28.34
C LEU A 615 46.54 -4.83 28.23
N ASP A 616 46.44 -3.50 28.28
CA ASP A 616 47.58 -2.60 28.42
C ASP A 616 48.06 -2.57 29.89
N GLY A 617 49.20 -3.21 30.12
CA GLY A 617 49.83 -3.32 31.43
C GLY A 617 50.45 -2.05 31.99
N ASP A 618 50.45 -0.91 31.27
CA ASP A 618 50.79 0.41 31.79
C ASP A 618 49.56 1.23 32.21
N LEU A 619 48.35 0.86 31.76
CA LEU A 619 47.10 1.47 32.19
C LEU A 619 46.42 0.67 33.32
N VAL A 620 46.37 -0.65 33.20
CA VAL A 620 45.66 -1.52 34.14
C VAL A 620 46.49 -2.77 34.49
N VAL A 621 46.44 -3.17 35.75
CA VAL A 621 47.09 -4.39 36.26
C VAL A 621 46.05 -5.34 36.81
N MET A 622 46.30 -6.64 36.70
CA MET A 622 45.41 -7.67 37.21
C MET A 622 45.72 -7.94 38.69
N VAL A 623 44.70 -8.06 39.52
CA VAL A 623 44.83 -8.37 40.95
C VAL A 623 44.01 -9.60 41.27
N THR A 624 44.67 -10.66 41.74
CA THR A 624 44.01 -11.83 42.31
C THR A 624 43.47 -11.43 43.68
N ASP A 625 42.15 -11.38 43.86
CA ASP A 625 41.51 -11.08 45.15
C ASP A 625 41.43 -12.34 46.02
N SER A 626 40.97 -13.44 45.44
CA SER A 626 40.83 -14.69 46.16
C SER A 626 40.94 -15.88 45.21
N CYS A 627 41.55 -16.96 45.68
CA CYS A 627 41.55 -18.24 44.99
C CYS A 627 41.27 -19.32 46.02
N TRP A 628 40.46 -20.31 45.64
CA TRP A 628 40.07 -21.40 46.52
C TRP A 628 39.90 -22.68 45.70
N ALA A 629 40.12 -23.81 46.34
CA ALA A 629 39.58 -25.06 45.83
C ALA A 629 38.16 -25.27 46.36
N THR A 630 37.31 -25.87 45.53
CA THR A 630 36.12 -26.62 45.94
C THR A 630 36.20 -28.03 45.38
N ASP A 631 35.11 -28.79 45.44
CA ASP A 631 35.01 -30.19 45.03
C ASP A 631 34.01 -30.47 43.88
N GLN A 632 33.84 -29.59 42.85
CA GLN A 632 33.33 -29.82 41.43
C GLN A 632 33.43 -28.49 40.65
N PRO A 633 32.94 -28.36 39.39
CA PRO A 633 32.95 -27.11 38.64
C PRO A 633 32.35 -25.86 39.29
N SER A 634 31.68 -25.95 40.45
CA SER A 634 31.07 -24.76 41.06
C SER A 634 31.94 -24.10 42.14
N PRO A 635 32.12 -22.77 42.10
CA PRO A 635 32.80 -21.98 43.13
C PRO A 635 32.12 -21.96 44.50
N ASP A 636 30.79 -21.98 44.56
CA ASP A 636 30.00 -21.67 45.75
C ASP A 636 29.54 -22.93 46.50
N SER A 637 30.39 -23.94 46.40
CA SER A 637 30.17 -25.31 46.83
C SER A 637 30.93 -25.63 48.13
N THR A 638 30.72 -26.84 48.65
CA THR A 638 31.16 -27.21 50.00
C THR A 638 31.47 -28.70 50.07
N PRO A 639 32.66 -29.10 50.57
CA PRO A 639 33.70 -28.27 51.18
C PRO A 639 34.42 -27.27 50.24
N ARG A 640 34.97 -26.21 50.86
CA ARG A 640 35.74 -25.14 50.21
C ARG A 640 37.00 -24.88 51.02
N TYR A 641 38.12 -24.63 50.34
CA TYR A 641 39.41 -24.34 50.96
C TYR A 641 40.06 -23.12 50.30
N ASP A 642 40.06 -22.00 51.00
CA ASP A 642 40.66 -20.76 50.51
C ASP A 642 42.20 -20.85 50.51
N LEU A 643 42.82 -20.61 49.36
CA LEU A 643 44.27 -20.57 49.18
C LEU A 643 44.79 -19.12 49.20
N ILE A 644 44.05 -18.20 48.58
CA ILE A 644 44.32 -16.75 48.58
C ILE A 644 43.10 -16.02 49.13
N ILE A 645 43.33 -15.09 50.06
CA ILE A 645 42.31 -14.34 50.80
C ILE A 645 42.70 -12.85 50.78
N ASN A 646 41.90 -11.99 50.13
CA ASN A 646 42.16 -10.56 49.91
C ASN A 646 43.57 -10.28 49.32
N GLY A 647 43.96 -11.06 48.31
CA GLY A 647 45.22 -10.97 47.57
C GLY A 647 46.46 -11.58 48.22
N CYS A 648 46.30 -12.16 49.41
CA CYS A 648 47.38 -12.72 50.21
C CYS A 648 47.21 -14.23 50.39
N ALA A 649 48.32 -14.97 50.48
CA ALA A 649 48.30 -16.39 50.86
C ALA A 649 47.53 -16.60 52.18
N ASN A 650 46.70 -17.65 52.25
CA ASN A 650 45.94 -17.98 53.44
C ASN A 650 46.90 -18.25 54.63
N PRO A 651 46.85 -17.48 55.73
CA PRO A 651 47.77 -17.65 56.86
C PRO A 651 47.56 -18.95 57.65
N ALA A 652 46.54 -19.77 57.33
CA ALA A 652 46.38 -21.12 57.83
C ALA A 652 47.11 -22.18 56.99
N ASP A 653 47.51 -21.87 55.76
CA ASP A 653 48.24 -22.77 54.85
C ASP A 653 49.65 -22.22 54.59
N GLN A 654 50.67 -22.93 55.10
CA GLN A 654 52.07 -22.54 54.95
C GLN A 654 52.66 -22.91 53.57
N THR A 655 51.91 -23.64 52.73
CA THR A 655 52.35 -24.06 51.41
C THR A 655 52.08 -23.01 50.34
N VAL A 656 51.05 -22.16 50.54
CA VAL A 656 50.67 -21.13 49.58
C VAL A 656 51.68 -19.98 49.56
N GLN A 657 52.12 -19.62 48.36
CA GLN A 657 52.98 -18.47 48.10
C GLN A 657 52.46 -17.71 46.88
N VAL A 658 52.29 -16.39 47.02
CA VAL A 658 51.80 -15.48 45.97
C VAL A 658 52.96 -14.59 45.52
N LYS A 659 53.06 -14.31 44.21
CA LYS A 659 54.08 -13.45 43.59
C LYS A 659 53.46 -12.54 42.53
N GLU A 660 54.03 -11.34 42.42
CA GLU A 660 53.74 -10.34 41.38
C GLU A 660 52.27 -9.85 41.29
N ASN A 661 51.41 -10.29 42.22
CA ASN A 661 50.00 -9.91 42.31
C ASN A 661 49.80 -8.38 42.34
N GLY A 662 49.20 -7.83 41.28
CA GLY A 662 48.98 -6.39 41.15
C GLY A 662 50.18 -5.58 40.66
N LEU A 663 51.20 -6.20 40.05
CA LEU A 663 52.31 -5.50 39.39
C LEU A 663 52.17 -5.40 37.86
N GLY A 664 51.33 -6.22 37.22
CA GLY A 664 51.18 -6.28 35.77
C GLY A 664 49.92 -7.02 35.32
N THR A 665 49.85 -7.41 34.05
CA THR A 665 48.75 -8.22 33.48
C THR A 665 48.88 -9.73 33.75
N SER A 666 49.89 -10.13 34.54
CA SER A 666 50.15 -11.52 34.93
C SER A 666 50.48 -11.64 36.43
N ASN A 667 49.82 -12.59 37.10
CA ASN A 667 49.97 -12.89 38.51
C ASN A 667 50.34 -14.37 38.69
N TYR A 668 51.08 -14.68 39.76
CA TYR A 668 51.52 -16.04 40.02
C TYR A 668 51.25 -16.47 41.45
N PHE A 669 50.90 -17.74 41.63
CA PHE A 669 50.94 -18.35 42.95
C PHE A 669 51.41 -19.80 42.87
N SER A 670 51.60 -20.41 44.02
CA SER A 670 51.89 -21.83 44.14
C SER A 670 51.35 -22.33 45.46
N PHE A 671 50.93 -23.59 45.51
CA PHE A 671 50.39 -24.29 46.67
C PHE A 671 50.80 -25.76 46.61
N ASN A 672 50.70 -26.51 47.70
CA ASN A 672 50.89 -27.95 47.66
C ASN A 672 49.54 -28.65 47.44
N MET A 673 49.50 -29.64 46.55
CA MET A 673 48.31 -30.40 46.18
C MET A 673 47.65 -31.09 47.38
N PHE A 674 46.31 -31.13 47.40
CA PHE A 674 45.51 -31.70 48.48
C PHE A 674 44.19 -32.28 47.95
N GLU A 675 43.45 -32.97 48.82
CA GLU A 675 42.18 -33.64 48.54
C GLU A 675 41.17 -33.31 49.65
N PHE A 676 39.89 -33.20 49.31
CA PHE A 676 38.82 -32.98 50.28
C PHE A 676 38.34 -34.29 50.93
N THR A 677 38.52 -34.40 52.25
CA THR A 677 38.21 -35.60 53.04
C THR A 677 36.74 -36.03 52.90
N GLY A 678 36.50 -37.21 52.33
CA GLY A 678 35.15 -37.79 52.20
C GLY A 678 34.31 -37.19 51.07
N GLY A 679 34.85 -36.25 50.29
CA GLY A 679 34.40 -36.08 48.91
C GLY A 679 34.74 -37.34 48.10
N SER A 680 34.30 -37.39 46.86
CA SER A 680 34.70 -38.44 45.91
C SER A 680 36.18 -38.33 45.47
N GLY A 681 37.02 -37.63 46.24
CA GLY A 681 38.41 -37.28 45.89
C GLY A 681 38.50 -36.08 44.97
N GLU A 682 37.46 -35.24 44.95
CA GLU A 682 37.50 -34.05 44.13
C GLU A 682 38.35 -32.98 44.78
N VAL A 683 39.38 -32.63 43.97
CA VAL A 683 40.67 -30.36 42.77
C VAL A 683 40.00 -29.40 41.66
N PHE A 684 39.29 -28.34 42.09
CA PHE A 684 38.65 -27.34 41.22
C PHE A 684 39.10 -25.98 41.70
N LEU A 685 40.12 -25.45 41.02
CA LEU A 685 40.80 -24.25 41.44
C LEU A 685 40.09 -23.05 40.82
N HIS A 686 39.34 -22.34 41.65
CA HIS A 686 38.61 -21.14 41.31
C HIS A 686 39.42 -19.92 41.71
N CYS A 687 39.57 -18.96 40.81
CA CYS A 687 40.25 -17.70 41.07
C CYS A 687 39.36 -16.52 40.70
N LYS A 688 39.12 -15.68 41.70
CA LYS A 688 38.50 -14.37 41.58
C LYS A 688 39.58 -13.31 41.42
N LEU A 689 39.52 -12.64 40.28
CA LEU A 689 40.42 -11.60 39.82
C LEU A 689 39.65 -10.29 39.74
N HIS A 690 40.35 -9.17 39.77
CA HIS A 690 39.81 -7.87 39.36
C HIS A 690 40.88 -7.08 38.65
N LEU A 691 40.47 -6.15 37.79
CA LEU A 691 41.37 -5.19 37.18
C LEU A 691 41.51 -3.96 38.10
N CYS A 692 42.75 -3.49 38.27
CA CYS A 692 43.08 -2.33 39.09
C CYS A 692 43.88 -1.32 38.25
N PRO A 693 43.42 -0.05 38.14
CA PRO A 693 44.16 0.98 37.40
C PRO A 693 45.55 1.20 38.01
N LYS A 694 46.62 1.14 37.20
CA LYS A 694 48.03 1.15 37.66
C LYS A 694 48.44 2.40 38.45
N GLN A 695 47.63 3.45 38.36
CA GLN A 695 47.77 4.72 39.09
C GLN A 695 47.35 4.61 40.58
N ASN A 696 46.60 3.57 40.94
CA ASN A 696 46.25 3.22 42.33
C ASN A 696 47.29 2.26 42.93
N ASN A 697 47.33 2.14 44.26
CA ASN A 697 48.12 1.10 44.92
C ASN A 697 47.45 -0.27 44.78
N CYS A 698 47.73 -0.97 43.68
CA CYS A 698 47.13 -2.26 43.32
C CYS A 698 47.78 -3.48 44.02
N VAL A 699 48.94 -3.32 44.64
CA VAL A 699 49.65 -4.42 45.32
C VAL A 699 49.02 -4.71 46.68
N PRO A 700 48.50 -5.94 46.95
CA PRO A 700 47.84 -6.26 48.21
C PRO A 700 48.79 -6.19 49.41
N THR A 701 48.43 -5.39 50.42
CA THR A 701 49.24 -5.22 51.64
C THR A 701 49.01 -6.36 52.62
N CYS A 702 49.78 -7.43 52.50
CA CYS A 702 49.66 -8.61 53.36
C CYS A 702 50.20 -8.35 54.79
N PRO A 703 49.37 -8.50 55.84
CA PRO A 703 49.79 -8.17 57.21
C PRO A 703 50.73 -9.24 57.78
N ALA A 704 51.97 -8.84 58.09
CA ALA A 704 52.97 -9.69 58.73
C ALA A 704 52.61 -10.02 60.19
N GLY A 705 51.82 -11.08 60.39
CA GLY A 705 51.64 -11.76 61.67
C GLY A 705 50.46 -11.29 62.54
N ALA A 706 49.59 -12.26 62.86
CA ALA A 706 48.83 -12.34 64.11
C ALA A 706 48.06 -11.08 64.62
N ARG A 707 47.07 -10.60 63.86
CA ARG A 707 45.82 -10.00 64.42
C ARG A 707 44.70 -9.92 63.37
N ARG A 708 43.57 -10.61 63.61
CA ARG A 708 42.33 -10.43 62.82
C ARG A 708 41.74 -9.03 63.09
N ARG A 709 41.94 -8.09 62.17
CA ARG A 709 41.09 -6.91 61.98
C ARG A 709 40.34 -7.07 60.66
N ARG A 710 39.04 -6.76 60.63
CA ARG A 710 38.30 -6.62 59.37
C ARG A 710 38.72 -5.29 58.75
N TYR A 711 39.39 -5.32 57.61
CA TYR A 711 39.62 -4.12 56.81
C TYR A 711 38.36 -3.83 55.98
N ALA A 712 38.07 -2.55 55.71
CA ALA A 712 36.95 -2.17 54.87
C ALA A 712 37.25 -2.53 53.41
N ARG A 713 36.29 -3.16 52.74
CA ARG A 713 36.43 -3.63 51.35
C ARG A 713 36.29 -2.45 50.39
N SER A 714 37.33 -2.17 49.60
CA SER A 714 37.14 -1.35 48.40
C SER A 714 36.33 -2.15 47.39
N LYS A 715 35.23 -1.60 46.87
CA LYS A 715 34.56 -2.15 45.69
C LYS A 715 35.31 -1.65 44.46
N TYR A 716 36.05 -2.54 43.81
CA TYR A 716 36.45 -2.36 42.42
C TYR A 716 35.50 -3.16 41.53
N GLU A 717 35.11 -2.59 40.40
CA GLU A 717 34.24 -3.25 39.40
C GLU A 717 35.11 -3.89 38.31
N GLY A 718 34.59 -4.93 37.64
CA GLY A 718 35.40 -5.78 36.75
C GLY A 718 35.99 -6.99 37.47
N GLU A 719 35.21 -7.67 38.32
CA GLU A 719 35.59 -8.91 38.98
C GLU A 719 35.51 -10.09 37.98
N ALA A 720 36.65 -10.50 37.42
CA ALA A 720 36.79 -11.67 36.56
C ALA A 720 36.82 -12.97 37.37
N PHE A 721 36.22 -14.03 36.84
CA PHE A 721 36.14 -15.32 37.51
C PHE A 721 36.51 -16.46 36.56
N ILE A 722 37.57 -17.19 36.90
CA ILE A 722 38.11 -18.31 36.11
C ILE A 722 38.27 -19.55 36.99
N SER A 723 38.02 -20.72 36.40
CA SER A 723 38.01 -22.02 37.09
C SER A 723 38.76 -23.05 36.26
N MET A 724 39.72 -23.76 36.85
CA MET A 724 40.37 -24.90 36.19
C MET A 724 39.92 -26.22 36.79
N ALA A 725 39.61 -27.15 35.89
CA ALA A 725 38.97 -28.42 36.19
C ALA A 725 39.98 -29.54 36.31
N TRP A 726 39.88 -30.27 37.41
CA TRP A 726 40.45 -31.58 37.54
C TRP A 726 39.18 -32.45 37.75
N THR A 727 38.84 -33.34 36.79
CA THR A 727 37.73 -34.33 36.77
C THR A 727 38.23 -35.72 36.33
N HIS A 728 37.89 -36.79 37.05
CA HIS A 728 38.54 -38.13 37.07
C HIS A 728 38.80 -38.89 35.74
#